data_AF-S9QHK2-F1
#
_entry.id   AF-S9QHK2-F1
#
_cell.length_a   1.000
_cell.length_b   1.000
_cell.length_c   1.000
_cell.angle_alpha   90.00
_cell.angle_beta   90.00
_cell.angle_gamma   90.00
#
_symmetry.space_group_name_H-M   'P 1'
#
loop_
_entity.id
_entity.type
_entity.pdbx_description
1 polymer ?
#
loop_
_entity_poly.entity_id
_entity_poly.type
_entity_poly.pdbx_seq_one_letter_code
_entity_poly.pdbx_strand_id
1 'polypeptide(L)'
;MGHPLQVWMKAAGFESKSTLARRILARVPGLFPETAAEQRHRRIGLQLTRLEQGSLSWWRGNEEALRVLADLLGISEQHLLQGGPTMGLVEFDEFPVLRPMDPATELPPRGTGWAMRAATSERETEPRFDLFTSLPETEAHVWIQVPPGAGKSLAARVRTARSQLHGSLPLEESPREPESAPVFGPRAARVQHWFTVLTAHRLADLELSRFSTRTPLFIEVGFADPQTDREALQSLRDWKSVVVVASFARPGSADVLSYDPEWRMDRREWAFWQDLEWRPMAGWRQEVIDWAASRLGTERKGLLPREFGTWLEQADPGERLVRTPGELLTLCHLAHEMGTRRLVRQFADGWKEDVSRTVVPRMLKREMSEGSVRASWLRAAGADAVRTLTLAAFRDVASPWPPSATVETWAGRLPEIYAAPVSDKVLDEKLLAIARGRNENERKQRAREAKASIHSLSPAMAIEYLSSTRLMRLQPDGGLGPYPHWMVETIARQQVEEGLLRLPTTWGRWAADPGRQHLVDEVLDALPSRRLLSLSEQVVREHDGSELGSVGAVDALFSAWGRRLEKEPAASDALETLHALALRQLEVLGGRSGRTCPMTRPGFGEGSNAWLADCWSWSFAVPPPAWPVAPELRWHFPGWTSPALSDEGAWCLSWVERVKGRVDQDYTRLVARASRVLEYGGPTLPPRGIPYFLLPAFMVSAAHHDIALVSRLIAQAVQQDGFVEELLQRLQQEGPLLQRALAASVFHGLAKEAGGVMFLFEPQARTSYSTPERHPIAPTLAEWLFTWLDDAAIVRTLQESGPGHLPFKLERVPPRLLLHLVRHYVQHKPRELLYFTNLNVHRFKPEHIPVLELLTEKSMGGVAAYNALWRLAPEVAFQKAFDAQGQYLLLEFSLRDDLSNVFPRDWYGRILDALESCPREQWPIWSLDWLASRIRAGGALVERAYALHRRGKAEGRPG
;
A
#
# COMPACT_ATOMS: atom_id res chain seq x y z
N MET A 1 14.10 2.52 -53.93
CA MET A 1 14.48 1.32 -53.15
C MET A 1 14.68 0.15 -54.11
N GLY A 2 15.66 -0.72 -53.88
CA GLY A 2 15.81 -1.95 -54.69
C GLY A 2 14.63 -2.90 -54.46
N HIS A 3 14.28 -3.71 -55.46
CA HIS A 3 13.20 -4.68 -55.32
C HIS A 3 13.49 -5.70 -54.21
N PRO A 4 12.48 -6.20 -53.48
CA PRO A 4 12.57 -7.21 -52.40
C PRO A 4 13.53 -8.37 -52.65
N LEU A 5 13.42 -8.95 -53.84
CA LEU A 5 14.27 -10.02 -54.30
C LEU A 5 15.76 -9.66 -54.25
N GLN A 6 16.13 -8.41 -54.58
CA GLN A 6 17.53 -7.95 -54.49
C GLN A 6 18.01 -7.85 -53.04
N VAL A 7 17.12 -7.43 -52.12
CA VAL A 7 17.43 -7.34 -50.69
C VAL A 7 17.67 -8.74 -50.12
N TRP A 8 16.79 -9.70 -50.41
CA TRP A 8 16.96 -11.09 -49.99
C TRP A 8 18.19 -11.74 -50.62
N MET A 9 18.45 -11.48 -51.90
CA MET A 9 19.66 -11.96 -52.57
C MET A 9 20.92 -11.44 -51.88
N LYS A 10 20.97 -10.15 -51.55
CA LYS A 10 22.11 -9.55 -50.86
C LYS A 10 22.29 -10.13 -49.45
N ALA A 11 21.19 -10.30 -48.71
CA ALA A 11 21.20 -10.91 -47.37
C ALA A 11 21.70 -12.37 -47.41
N ALA A 12 21.33 -13.13 -48.45
CA ALA A 12 21.78 -14.51 -48.66
C ALA A 12 23.14 -14.63 -49.39
N GLY A 13 23.85 -13.52 -49.60
CA GLY A 13 25.19 -13.52 -50.21
C GLY A 13 25.22 -13.76 -51.73
N PHE A 14 24.11 -13.56 -52.44
CA PHE A 14 24.07 -13.66 -53.89
C PHE A 14 24.35 -12.30 -54.56
N GLU A 15 25.47 -12.24 -55.29
CA GLU A 15 25.89 -11.04 -56.03
C GLU A 15 25.04 -10.77 -57.28
N SER A 16 24.39 -11.80 -57.84
CA SER A 16 23.59 -11.66 -59.07
C SER A 16 22.48 -12.71 -59.20
N LYS A 17 21.43 -12.39 -59.97
CA LYS A 17 20.35 -13.34 -60.29
C LYS A 17 20.87 -14.54 -61.06
N SER A 18 21.94 -14.37 -61.84
CA SER A 18 22.59 -15.46 -62.57
C SER A 18 23.27 -16.46 -61.65
N THR A 19 23.82 -16.00 -60.51
CA THR A 19 24.41 -16.89 -59.49
C THR A 19 23.30 -17.66 -58.78
N LEU A 20 22.22 -16.98 -58.37
CA LEU A 20 21.05 -17.61 -57.77
C LEU A 20 20.38 -18.62 -58.71
N ALA A 21 20.17 -18.25 -59.97
CA ALA A 21 19.59 -19.12 -61.00
C ALA A 21 20.39 -20.41 -61.21
N ARG A 22 21.72 -20.33 -61.19
CA ARG A 22 22.60 -21.51 -61.26
C ARG A 22 22.43 -22.43 -60.04
N ARG A 23 22.26 -21.86 -58.84
CA ARG A 23 22.02 -22.63 -57.60
C ARG A 23 20.66 -23.31 -57.61
N ILE A 24 19.61 -22.65 -58.11
CA ILE A 24 18.29 -23.26 -58.28
C ILE A 24 18.37 -24.42 -59.27
N LEU A 25 19.01 -24.22 -60.43
CA LEU A 25 19.17 -25.29 -61.44
C LEU A 25 19.98 -26.47 -60.92
N ALA A 26 20.98 -26.23 -60.06
CA ALA A 26 21.77 -27.31 -59.43
C ALA A 26 20.94 -28.18 -58.47
N ARG A 27 19.92 -27.60 -57.82
CA ARG A 27 19.00 -28.34 -56.94
C ARG A 27 17.78 -28.91 -57.68
N VAL A 28 17.37 -28.29 -58.79
CA VAL A 28 16.23 -28.72 -59.62
C VAL A 28 16.65 -28.78 -61.10
N PRO A 29 17.46 -29.79 -61.50
CA PRO A 29 18.03 -29.86 -62.86
C PRO A 29 16.99 -30.12 -63.96
N GLY A 30 15.79 -30.57 -63.59
CA GLY A 30 14.67 -30.82 -64.49
C GLY A 30 13.93 -29.57 -64.99
N LEU A 31 14.27 -28.36 -64.52
CA LEU A 31 13.61 -27.13 -64.97
C LEU A 31 13.97 -26.80 -66.42
N PHE A 32 12.94 -26.56 -67.25
CA PHE A 32 13.04 -26.26 -68.69
C PHE A 32 13.79 -27.36 -69.48
N PRO A 33 13.29 -28.62 -69.48
CA PRO A 33 13.96 -29.75 -70.10
C PRO A 33 14.17 -29.56 -71.61
N GLU A 34 13.26 -28.86 -72.28
CA GLU A 34 13.29 -28.54 -73.72
C GLU A 34 14.35 -27.52 -74.12
N THR A 35 15.02 -26.89 -73.13
CA THR A 35 16.03 -25.86 -73.39
C THR A 35 17.43 -26.46 -73.26
N ALA A 36 18.36 -26.08 -74.16
CA ALA A 36 19.76 -26.47 -74.07
C ALA A 36 20.36 -26.12 -72.70
N ALA A 37 21.20 -26.99 -72.13
CA ALA A 37 21.71 -26.88 -70.76
C ALA A 37 22.33 -25.50 -70.45
N GLU A 38 23.06 -24.94 -71.41
CA GLU A 38 23.70 -23.62 -71.32
C GLU A 38 22.70 -22.46 -71.23
N GLN A 39 21.46 -22.63 -71.69
CA GLN A 39 20.45 -21.57 -71.71
C GLN A 39 19.46 -21.66 -70.53
N ARG A 40 19.41 -22.78 -69.81
CA ARG A 40 18.44 -23.00 -68.70
C ARG A 40 18.60 -21.97 -67.57
N HIS A 41 19.83 -21.64 -67.18
CA HIS A 41 20.08 -20.65 -66.13
C HIS A 41 19.61 -19.24 -66.54
N ARG A 42 19.68 -18.88 -67.84
CA ARG A 42 19.16 -17.60 -68.35
C ARG A 42 17.65 -17.52 -68.26
N ARG A 43 16.94 -18.62 -68.54
CA ARG A 43 15.48 -18.71 -68.36
C ARG A 43 15.07 -18.57 -66.90
N ILE A 44 15.76 -19.20 -65.96
CA ILE A 44 15.51 -18.99 -64.52
C ILE A 44 15.81 -17.55 -64.13
N GLY A 45 16.89 -16.94 -64.63
CA GLY A 45 17.19 -15.52 -64.42
C GLY A 45 16.07 -14.59 -64.91
N LEU A 46 15.41 -14.94 -66.03
CA LEU A 46 14.23 -14.24 -66.52
C LEU A 46 13.03 -14.42 -65.59
N GLN A 47 12.78 -15.62 -65.05
CA GLN A 47 11.69 -15.84 -64.08
C GLN A 47 11.95 -15.12 -62.75
N LEU A 48 13.19 -15.02 -62.30
CA LEU A 48 13.58 -14.19 -61.16
C LEU A 48 13.33 -12.70 -61.44
N THR A 49 13.54 -12.24 -62.67
CA THR A 49 13.21 -10.86 -63.06
C THR A 49 11.71 -10.63 -63.17
N ARG A 50 10.93 -11.64 -63.59
CA ARG A 50 9.46 -11.57 -63.57
C ARG A 50 8.89 -11.61 -62.16
N LEU A 51 9.51 -12.39 -61.27
CA LEU A 51 9.22 -12.36 -59.83
C LEU A 51 9.49 -10.96 -59.25
N GLU A 52 10.58 -10.34 -59.71
CA GLU A 52 10.90 -8.94 -59.42
C GLU A 52 9.88 -7.92 -59.97
N GLN A 53 8.99 -8.36 -60.84
CA GLN A 53 7.92 -7.53 -61.41
C GLN A 53 6.56 -7.91 -60.83
N GLY A 54 6.53 -8.73 -59.77
CA GLY A 54 5.30 -9.21 -59.13
C GLY A 54 4.59 -10.37 -59.85
N SER A 55 5.18 -10.92 -60.91
CA SER A 55 4.58 -12.04 -61.66
C SER A 55 4.88 -13.39 -60.98
N LEU A 56 3.87 -13.93 -60.30
CA LEU A 56 3.96 -15.18 -59.53
C LEU A 56 3.48 -16.43 -60.27
N SER A 57 2.87 -16.27 -61.45
CA SER A 57 2.18 -17.35 -62.18
C SER A 57 3.06 -18.56 -62.44
N TRP A 58 4.30 -18.34 -62.90
CA TRP A 58 5.24 -19.43 -63.17
C TRP A 58 5.69 -20.14 -61.88
N TRP A 59 5.98 -19.39 -60.82
CA TRP A 59 6.43 -19.94 -59.55
C TRP A 59 5.36 -20.77 -58.86
N ARG A 60 4.09 -20.33 -58.92
CA ARG A 60 2.94 -21.12 -58.43
C ARG A 60 2.76 -22.44 -59.20
N GLY A 61 3.09 -22.46 -60.49
CA GLY A 61 3.06 -23.69 -61.30
C GLY A 61 4.29 -24.58 -61.16
N ASN A 62 5.32 -24.14 -60.43
CA ASN A 62 6.60 -24.85 -60.26
C ASN A 62 7.01 -24.85 -58.77
N GLU A 63 6.21 -25.50 -57.93
CA GLU A 63 6.35 -25.50 -56.46
C GLU A 63 7.75 -25.90 -55.98
N GLU A 64 8.38 -26.89 -56.60
CA GLU A 64 9.72 -27.34 -56.24
C GLU A 64 10.77 -26.24 -56.45
N ALA A 65 10.66 -25.47 -57.54
CA ALA A 65 11.55 -24.34 -57.81
C ALA A 65 11.33 -23.21 -56.80
N LEU A 66 10.08 -22.96 -56.43
CA LEU A 66 9.71 -21.96 -55.43
C LEU A 66 10.27 -22.32 -54.05
N ARG A 67 10.13 -23.58 -53.62
CA ARG A 67 10.70 -24.08 -52.36
C ARG A 67 12.22 -23.93 -52.31
N VAL A 68 12.90 -24.33 -53.39
CA VAL A 68 14.34 -24.18 -53.49
C VAL A 68 14.78 -22.72 -53.46
N LEU A 69 14.04 -21.82 -54.12
CA LEU A 69 14.30 -20.39 -54.05
C LEU A 69 14.12 -19.85 -52.63
N ALA A 70 13.06 -20.26 -51.93
CA ALA A 70 12.77 -19.91 -50.55
C ALA A 70 13.90 -20.34 -49.60
N ASP A 71 14.30 -21.61 -49.69
CA ASP A 71 15.42 -22.20 -48.94
C ASP A 71 16.75 -21.48 -49.20
N LEU A 72 17.06 -21.18 -50.46
CA LEU A 72 18.30 -20.49 -50.81
C LEU A 72 18.35 -19.06 -50.27
N LEU A 73 17.20 -18.39 -50.18
CA LEU A 73 17.09 -17.03 -49.67
C LEU A 73 16.86 -16.97 -48.15
N GLY A 74 16.65 -18.11 -47.49
CA GLY A 74 16.37 -18.16 -46.04
C GLY A 74 15.01 -17.56 -45.66
N ILE A 75 14.01 -17.66 -46.54
CA ILE A 75 12.65 -17.11 -46.32
C ILE A 75 11.60 -18.18 -46.63
N SER A 76 10.35 -17.97 -46.19
CA SER A 76 9.25 -18.91 -46.48
C SER A 76 8.71 -18.76 -47.91
N GLU A 77 8.14 -19.83 -48.46
CA GLU A 77 7.48 -19.81 -49.78
C GLU A 77 6.36 -18.77 -49.85
N GLN A 78 5.59 -18.59 -48.77
CA GLN A 78 4.54 -17.58 -48.67
C GLN A 78 5.09 -16.16 -48.78
N HIS A 79 6.26 -15.87 -48.20
CA HIS A 79 6.89 -14.56 -48.30
C HIS A 79 7.30 -14.20 -49.74
N LEU A 80 7.79 -15.17 -50.52
CA LEU A 80 8.05 -14.99 -51.95
C LEU A 80 6.78 -14.73 -52.77
N LEU A 81 5.67 -15.39 -52.41
CA LEU A 81 4.39 -15.30 -53.09
C LEU A 81 3.56 -14.05 -52.74
N GLN A 82 3.98 -13.24 -51.77
CA GLN A 82 3.27 -12.00 -51.41
C GLN A 82 3.78 -10.76 -52.18
N GLY A 83 4.83 -10.91 -53.02
CA GLY A 83 5.17 -9.95 -54.08
C GLY A 83 5.74 -8.60 -53.64
N GLY A 84 6.03 -8.42 -52.35
CA GLY A 84 6.66 -7.21 -51.81
C GLY A 84 7.76 -7.58 -50.81
N PRO A 85 8.53 -6.60 -50.32
CA PRO A 85 9.43 -6.85 -49.22
C PRO A 85 8.47 -6.97 -48.05
N THR A 86 8.19 -8.19 -47.60
CA THR A 86 7.73 -8.42 -46.22
C THR A 86 8.84 -8.08 -45.22
N MET A 87 9.64 -7.04 -45.51
CA MET A 87 10.41 -6.30 -44.53
C MET A 87 9.41 -5.54 -43.68
N GLY A 88 8.80 -6.22 -42.72
CA GLY A 88 7.85 -5.58 -41.83
C GLY A 88 7.01 -6.56 -41.05
N LEU A 89 6.56 -7.66 -41.66
CA LEU A 89 5.67 -8.58 -40.95
C LEU A 89 6.32 -9.08 -39.66
N VAL A 90 5.62 -8.88 -38.55
CA VAL A 90 6.05 -9.28 -37.23
C VAL A 90 5.36 -10.60 -36.92
N GLU A 91 6.16 -11.66 -36.87
CA GLU A 91 5.76 -12.95 -36.35
C GLU A 91 5.80 -12.93 -34.81
N PHE A 92 4.94 -13.74 -34.19
CA PHE A 92 4.82 -13.82 -32.74
C PHE A 92 5.30 -15.19 -32.29
N ASP A 93 6.56 -15.30 -31.91
CA ASP A 93 7.13 -16.60 -31.53
C ASP A 93 6.48 -17.19 -30.27
N GLU A 94 5.96 -16.33 -29.38
CA GLU A 94 5.19 -16.75 -28.20
C GLU A 94 3.83 -17.36 -28.58
N PHE A 95 3.29 -17.00 -29.76
CA PHE A 95 2.03 -17.52 -30.29
C PHE A 95 2.09 -17.65 -31.83
N PRO A 96 2.83 -18.65 -32.37
CA PRO A 96 3.13 -18.75 -33.80
C PRO A 96 1.93 -18.94 -34.72
N VAL A 97 0.78 -19.36 -34.16
CA VAL A 97 -0.49 -19.52 -34.89
C VAL A 97 -1.14 -18.18 -35.22
N LEU A 98 -0.73 -17.08 -34.56
CA LEU A 98 -1.23 -15.76 -34.92
C LEU A 98 -0.76 -15.37 -36.31
N ARG A 99 -1.68 -14.83 -37.12
CA ARG A 99 -1.33 -14.18 -38.39
C ARG A 99 -0.22 -13.15 -38.13
N PRO A 100 0.87 -13.13 -38.93
CA PRO A 100 1.90 -12.10 -38.83
C PRO A 100 1.28 -10.71 -38.89
N MET A 101 1.76 -9.80 -38.06
CA MET A 101 1.26 -8.42 -37.97
C MET A 101 1.99 -7.53 -38.96
N ASP A 102 1.23 -6.73 -39.71
CA ASP A 102 1.82 -5.69 -40.54
C ASP A 102 1.95 -4.39 -39.73
N PRO A 103 3.16 -4.00 -39.29
CA PRO A 103 3.37 -2.80 -38.48
C PRO A 103 3.03 -1.49 -39.22
N ALA A 104 2.91 -1.53 -40.55
CA ALA A 104 2.55 -0.38 -41.36
C ALA A 104 1.05 -0.05 -41.26
N THR A 105 0.20 -1.09 -41.20
CA THR A 105 -1.26 -0.96 -41.28
C THR A 105 -1.98 -1.33 -39.99
N GLU A 106 -1.34 -2.09 -39.11
CA GLU A 106 -1.91 -2.57 -37.86
C GLU A 106 -1.21 -1.92 -36.65
N LEU A 107 -1.95 -1.80 -35.54
CA LEU A 107 -1.42 -1.35 -34.26
C LEU A 107 -1.37 -2.51 -33.27
N PRO A 108 -0.37 -2.52 -32.36
CA PRO A 108 -0.35 -3.45 -31.24
C PRO A 108 -1.52 -3.14 -30.28
N PRO A 109 -1.88 -4.10 -29.41
CA PRO A 109 -2.94 -3.90 -28.41
C PRO A 109 -2.66 -2.68 -27.54
N ARG A 110 -3.70 -1.91 -27.24
CA ARG A 110 -3.60 -0.71 -26.42
C ARG A 110 -3.10 -1.06 -25.01
N GLY A 111 -2.44 -0.10 -24.37
CA GLY A 111 -1.99 -0.29 -22.98
C GLY A 111 -0.72 -1.12 -22.81
N THR A 112 -0.15 -1.69 -23.87
CA THR A 112 1.02 -2.59 -23.79
C THR A 112 2.37 -1.90 -23.89
N GLY A 113 2.41 -0.61 -24.20
CA GLY A 113 3.64 0.11 -24.56
C GLY A 113 4.02 1.23 -23.61
N TRP A 114 3.49 1.34 -22.40
CA TRP A 114 3.69 2.57 -21.62
C TRP A 114 4.99 2.53 -20.83
N ALA A 115 5.62 3.69 -20.66
CA ALA A 115 6.77 3.81 -19.78
C ALA A 115 6.69 5.06 -18.90
N MET A 116 7.17 4.89 -17.68
CA MET A 116 7.03 5.82 -16.56
C MET A 116 8.40 6.07 -15.92
N ARG A 117 8.57 7.18 -15.17
CA ARG A 117 9.82 7.41 -14.43
C ARG A 117 10.01 6.33 -13.37
N ALA A 118 11.25 5.86 -13.20
CA ALA A 118 11.61 5.02 -12.08
C ALA A 118 11.21 5.75 -10.77
N ALA A 119 10.43 5.07 -9.94
CA ALA A 119 9.72 5.67 -8.81
C ALA A 119 10.70 6.29 -7.80
N THR A 120 10.88 7.60 -7.87
CA THR A 120 11.63 8.38 -6.87
C THR A 120 10.71 9.27 -6.02
N SER A 121 9.42 9.37 -6.36
CA SER A 121 8.40 9.98 -5.50
C SER A 121 7.01 9.42 -5.80
N GLU A 122 6.20 9.17 -4.77
CA GLU A 122 4.85 8.59 -4.83
C GLU A 122 3.79 9.46 -5.55
N ARG A 123 4.18 10.58 -6.17
CA ARG A 123 3.25 11.62 -6.64
C ARG A 123 3.14 11.82 -8.15
N GLU A 124 3.82 11.04 -8.98
CA GLU A 124 3.64 11.11 -10.45
C GLU A 124 3.02 9.82 -10.99
N THR A 125 1.68 9.78 -11.08
CA THR A 125 0.89 8.64 -11.61
C THR A 125 0.53 8.77 -13.09
N GLU A 126 0.93 9.84 -13.77
CA GLU A 126 0.58 10.00 -15.18
C GLU A 126 1.57 9.29 -16.11
N PRO A 127 1.09 8.35 -16.96
CA PRO A 127 1.94 7.66 -17.90
C PRO A 127 2.47 8.67 -18.94
N ARG A 128 3.79 8.73 -19.12
CA ARG A 128 4.42 9.82 -19.88
C ARG A 128 4.39 9.60 -21.39
N PHE A 129 4.39 8.35 -21.87
CA PHE A 129 4.43 8.05 -23.30
C PHE A 129 4.11 6.57 -23.60
N ASP A 130 3.68 6.32 -24.85
CA ASP A 130 3.41 5.01 -25.44
C ASP A 130 4.51 4.65 -26.46
N LEU A 131 5.33 3.65 -26.15
CA LEU A 131 6.40 3.05 -26.95
C LEU A 131 6.06 2.88 -28.43
N PHE A 132 4.80 2.65 -28.78
CA PHE A 132 4.38 2.41 -30.17
C PHE A 132 3.91 3.68 -30.90
N THR A 133 3.34 4.65 -30.18
CA THR A 133 2.60 5.76 -30.82
C THR A 133 3.08 7.15 -30.46
N SER A 134 3.72 7.34 -29.31
CA SER A 134 4.23 8.64 -28.85
C SER A 134 5.67 8.51 -28.35
N LEU A 135 6.47 9.55 -28.52
CA LEU A 135 7.76 9.64 -27.82
C LEU A 135 7.70 10.85 -26.92
N PRO A 136 8.51 10.86 -25.84
CA PRO A 136 8.65 12.06 -25.04
C PRO A 136 9.00 13.23 -25.96
N GLU A 137 8.21 14.30 -25.91
CA GLU A 137 8.44 15.54 -26.66
C GLU A 137 9.68 16.32 -26.16
N THR A 138 10.45 15.72 -25.25
CA THR A 138 11.56 16.35 -24.57
C THR A 138 12.83 16.30 -25.42
N GLU A 139 13.59 17.39 -25.46
CA GLU A 139 14.98 17.44 -25.95
C GLU A 139 15.95 16.60 -25.07
N ALA A 140 15.43 15.68 -24.27
CA ALA A 140 16.20 14.87 -23.34
C ALA A 140 16.55 13.51 -23.96
N HIS A 141 17.69 12.95 -23.56
CA HIS A 141 18.03 11.58 -23.84
C HIS A 141 17.30 10.66 -22.86
N VAL A 142 16.74 9.57 -23.35
CA VAL A 142 15.86 8.71 -22.60
C VAL A 142 16.33 7.27 -22.72
N TRP A 143 16.51 6.61 -21.58
CA TRP A 143 16.72 5.17 -21.52
C TRP A 143 15.46 4.52 -20.97
N ILE A 144 14.92 3.55 -21.69
CA ILE A 144 13.71 2.84 -21.30
C ILE A 144 14.06 1.38 -21.08
N GLN A 145 13.94 0.95 -19.83
CA GLN A 145 14.07 -0.45 -19.45
C GLN A 145 12.75 -1.17 -19.74
N VAL A 146 12.78 -2.07 -20.74
CA VAL A 146 11.63 -2.81 -21.27
C VAL A 146 11.85 -4.32 -21.03
N PRO A 147 11.14 -4.94 -20.08
CA PRO A 147 11.40 -6.33 -19.71
C PRO A 147 11.16 -7.29 -20.89
N PRO A 148 11.74 -8.50 -20.86
CA PRO A 148 11.55 -9.49 -21.91
C PRO A 148 10.07 -9.78 -22.18
N GLY A 149 9.67 -9.74 -23.45
CA GLY A 149 8.27 -9.95 -23.85
C GLY A 149 7.39 -8.69 -23.80
N ALA A 150 7.88 -7.53 -23.32
CA ALA A 150 7.13 -6.28 -23.33
C ALA A 150 7.06 -5.57 -24.70
N GLY A 151 7.56 -6.20 -25.77
CA GLY A 151 7.35 -5.73 -27.13
C GLY A 151 8.35 -4.68 -27.63
N LYS A 152 9.56 -4.58 -27.06
CA LYS A 152 10.60 -3.64 -27.54
C LYS A 152 10.90 -3.77 -29.04
N SER A 153 11.06 -5.00 -29.54
CA SER A 153 11.34 -5.27 -30.95
C SER A 153 10.14 -4.96 -31.84
N LEU A 154 8.92 -5.21 -31.32
CA LEU A 154 7.70 -4.80 -32.00
C LEU A 154 7.61 -3.27 -32.09
N ALA A 155 7.99 -2.54 -31.05
CA ALA A 155 8.01 -1.08 -31.05
C ALA A 155 9.01 -0.52 -32.08
N ALA A 156 10.22 -1.07 -32.14
CA ALA A 156 11.21 -0.71 -33.15
C ALA A 156 10.70 -0.96 -34.58
N ARG A 157 10.05 -2.10 -34.82
CA ARG A 157 9.46 -2.44 -36.14
C ARG A 157 8.28 -1.54 -36.51
N VAL A 158 7.36 -1.27 -35.59
CA VAL A 158 6.24 -0.33 -35.79
C VAL A 158 6.75 1.06 -36.14
N ARG A 159 7.78 1.54 -35.46
CA ARG A 159 8.38 2.85 -35.75
C ARG A 159 9.10 2.87 -37.09
N THR A 160 9.86 1.82 -37.41
CA THR A 160 10.54 1.69 -38.72
C THR A 160 9.54 1.69 -39.87
N ALA A 161 8.46 0.93 -39.76
CA ALA A 161 7.44 0.86 -40.82
C ALA A 161 6.75 2.22 -41.02
N ARG A 162 6.44 2.92 -39.94
CA ARG A 162 5.78 4.23 -40.00
C ARG A 162 6.69 5.35 -40.50
N SER A 163 7.96 5.36 -40.12
CA SER A 163 8.91 6.36 -40.64
C SER A 163 9.11 6.22 -42.16
N GLN A 164 9.08 4.98 -42.67
CA GLN A 164 9.14 4.71 -44.11
C GLN A 164 7.89 5.16 -44.88
N LEU A 165 6.69 4.93 -44.32
CA LEU A 165 5.42 5.38 -44.91
C LEU A 165 5.35 6.91 -45.03
N HIS A 166 5.78 7.63 -43.99
CA HIS A 166 5.69 9.09 -44.01
C HIS A 166 6.79 9.73 -44.87
N GLY A 167 7.99 9.14 -44.94
CA GLY A 167 9.12 9.69 -45.72
C GLY A 167 8.92 9.71 -47.24
N SER A 168 7.82 9.15 -47.72
CA SER A 168 7.47 9.09 -49.14
C SER A 168 6.33 10.05 -49.54
N LEU A 169 5.75 10.79 -48.60
CA LEU A 169 4.80 11.86 -48.89
C LEU A 169 5.55 13.21 -48.90
N PRO A 170 5.47 14.03 -49.98
CA PRO A 170 5.99 15.39 -49.94
C PRO A 170 5.27 16.14 -48.81
N LEU A 171 6.03 16.96 -48.08
CA LEU A 171 5.53 17.90 -47.07
C LEU A 171 4.62 18.95 -47.75
N GLU A 172 3.42 18.57 -48.16
CA GLU A 172 2.37 19.55 -48.40
C GLU A 172 1.86 20.04 -47.05
N GLU A 173 1.93 21.35 -46.86
CA GLU A 173 1.39 22.05 -45.70
C GLU A 173 -0.05 21.60 -45.48
N SER A 174 -0.31 20.96 -44.33
CA SER A 174 -1.62 20.42 -43.99
C SER A 174 -2.71 21.48 -44.20
N PRO A 175 -3.83 21.16 -44.89
CA PRO A 175 -4.94 22.08 -45.04
C PRO A 175 -5.50 22.42 -43.66
N ARG A 176 -5.83 23.70 -43.44
CA ARG A 176 -6.54 24.19 -42.26
C ARG A 176 -7.85 23.40 -42.09
N GLU A 177 -7.93 22.54 -41.08
CA GLU A 177 -9.16 21.84 -40.73
C GLU A 177 -10.16 22.76 -40.00
N PRO A 178 -11.49 22.48 -40.08
CA PRO A 178 -12.55 23.38 -39.66
C PRO A 178 -12.79 23.38 -38.14
N GLU A 179 -13.18 24.53 -37.60
CA GLU A 179 -13.27 24.89 -36.16
C GLU A 179 -14.31 24.14 -35.29
N SER A 180 -14.96 23.06 -35.73
CA SER A 180 -16.17 22.56 -35.02
C SER A 180 -16.13 21.07 -34.64
N ALA A 181 -15.25 20.66 -33.73
CA ALA A 181 -15.31 19.34 -33.06
C ALA A 181 -15.11 19.46 -31.53
N PRO A 182 -15.83 18.66 -30.72
CA PRO A 182 -15.99 18.88 -29.29
C PRO A 182 -14.72 18.58 -28.47
N VAL A 183 -14.57 19.32 -27.38
CA VAL A 183 -13.39 19.44 -26.51
C VAL A 183 -13.20 18.20 -25.63
N PHE A 184 -12.11 17.46 -25.84
CA PHE A 184 -11.52 16.53 -24.87
C PHE A 184 -10.00 16.82 -24.76
N GLY A 185 -9.54 17.25 -23.58
CA GLY A 185 -8.13 17.28 -23.14
C GLY A 185 -7.18 18.26 -23.86
N PRO A 186 -6.03 18.62 -23.25
CA PRO A 186 -5.05 19.50 -23.88
C PRO A 186 -4.56 18.86 -25.19
N ARG A 187 -4.93 19.49 -26.31
CA ARG A 187 -4.51 19.11 -27.66
C ARG A 187 -2.99 19.27 -27.77
N ALA A 188 -2.25 18.17 -27.52
CA ALA A 188 -0.94 17.98 -28.11
C ALA A 188 -1.12 18.04 -29.63
N ALA A 189 -0.73 19.16 -30.24
CA ALA A 189 -0.50 19.18 -31.68
C ALA A 189 0.52 18.08 -31.94
N ARG A 190 0.07 16.95 -32.50
CA ARG A 190 0.91 15.78 -32.81
C ARG A 190 1.93 16.19 -33.88
N VAL A 191 2.99 16.85 -33.47
CA VAL A 191 4.20 16.97 -34.27
C VAL A 191 4.77 15.56 -34.30
N GLN A 192 4.50 14.83 -35.39
CA GLN A 192 5.16 13.56 -35.67
C GLN A 192 6.64 13.85 -35.84
N HIS A 193 7.40 13.72 -34.77
CA HIS A 193 8.85 13.82 -34.80
C HIS A 193 9.41 12.60 -35.54
N TRP A 194 10.31 12.87 -36.48
CA TRP A 194 10.95 11.86 -37.32
C TRP A 194 12.14 11.30 -36.57
N PHE A 195 12.18 9.97 -36.41
CA PHE A 195 13.30 9.27 -35.78
C PHE A 195 13.98 8.36 -36.79
N THR A 196 15.32 8.31 -36.73
CA THR A 196 16.07 7.19 -37.30
C THR A 196 16.00 6.04 -36.30
N VAL A 197 15.41 4.92 -36.73
CA VAL A 197 15.31 3.72 -35.91
C VAL A 197 16.53 2.83 -36.20
N LEU A 198 17.23 2.44 -35.14
CA LEU A 198 18.40 1.56 -35.19
C LEU A 198 18.15 0.36 -34.28
N THR A 199 18.59 -0.82 -34.69
CA THR A 199 18.63 -2.02 -33.84
C THR A 199 20.08 -2.48 -33.76
N ALA A 200 20.57 -2.70 -32.55
CA ALA A 200 21.94 -3.09 -32.28
C ALA A 200 22.00 -4.30 -31.35
N HIS A 201 23.01 -5.14 -31.53
CA HIS A 201 23.29 -6.23 -30.60
C HIS A 201 23.77 -5.64 -29.27
N ARG A 202 24.87 -4.88 -29.28
CA ARG A 202 25.30 -4.00 -28.18
C ARG A 202 25.24 -2.54 -28.63
N LEU A 203 25.17 -1.60 -27.69
CA LEU A 203 25.15 -0.17 -28.05
C LEU A 203 26.46 0.24 -28.72
N ALA A 204 27.59 -0.33 -28.28
CA ALA A 204 28.91 -0.12 -28.87
C ALA A 204 29.05 -0.58 -30.32
N ASP A 205 28.17 -1.47 -30.80
CA ASP A 205 28.22 -1.97 -32.18
C ASP A 205 27.66 -0.95 -33.20
N LEU A 206 27.14 0.20 -32.74
CA LEU A 206 26.55 1.23 -33.61
C LEU A 206 27.60 2.12 -34.28
N GLU A 207 27.64 2.08 -35.61
CA GLU A 207 28.40 3.02 -36.44
C GLU A 207 27.67 4.37 -36.59
N LEU A 208 27.66 5.17 -35.52
CA LEU A 208 26.93 6.44 -35.45
C LEU A 208 27.45 7.53 -36.42
N SER A 209 28.70 7.42 -36.89
CA SER A 209 29.33 8.38 -37.79
C SER A 209 28.62 8.56 -39.13
N ARG A 210 27.73 7.63 -39.51
CA ARG A 210 26.94 7.69 -40.75
C ARG A 210 25.67 8.53 -40.66
N PHE A 211 25.34 9.04 -39.48
CA PHE A 211 24.07 9.71 -39.21
C PHE A 211 24.32 11.14 -38.67
N SER A 212 23.39 12.07 -38.96
CA SER A 212 23.50 13.45 -38.46
C SER A 212 23.04 13.56 -37.01
N THR A 213 23.83 14.21 -36.16
CA THR A 213 23.50 14.47 -34.75
C THR A 213 22.23 15.30 -34.54
N ARG A 214 21.73 15.96 -35.60
CA ARG A 214 20.46 16.72 -35.58
C ARG A 214 19.22 15.84 -35.68
N THR A 215 19.36 14.59 -36.12
CA THR A 215 18.24 13.67 -36.28
C THR A 215 17.99 12.92 -34.98
N PRO A 216 16.77 12.93 -34.42
CA PRO A 216 16.42 12.12 -33.27
C PRO A 216 16.64 10.62 -33.53
N LEU A 217 17.17 9.90 -32.54
CA LEU A 217 17.41 8.44 -32.64
C LEU A 217 16.45 7.64 -31.77
N PHE A 218 15.99 6.51 -32.29
CA PHE A 218 15.35 5.45 -31.50
C PHE A 218 16.17 4.18 -31.67
N ILE A 219 16.75 3.68 -30.58
CA ILE A 219 17.74 2.61 -30.59
C ILE A 219 17.21 1.43 -29.79
N GLU A 220 17.01 0.29 -30.44
CA GLU A 220 16.79 -0.99 -29.77
C GLU A 220 18.14 -1.66 -29.47
N VAL A 221 18.36 -2.03 -28.21
CA VAL A 221 19.56 -2.76 -27.79
C VAL A 221 19.21 -4.16 -27.27
N GLY A 222 19.90 -5.15 -27.81
CA GLY A 222 19.72 -6.56 -27.48
C GLY A 222 20.42 -6.98 -26.19
N PHE A 223 21.68 -6.61 -26.02
CA PHE A 223 22.62 -7.11 -25.02
C PHE A 223 23.36 -5.97 -24.32
N ALA A 224 23.65 -6.18 -23.03
CA ALA A 224 24.42 -5.25 -22.21
C ALA A 224 25.91 -5.58 -22.29
N ASP A 225 26.74 -4.56 -22.48
CA ASP A 225 28.18 -4.61 -22.23
C ASP A 225 28.55 -3.35 -21.43
N PRO A 226 28.62 -3.44 -20.09
CA PRO A 226 28.76 -2.27 -19.22
C PRO A 226 29.97 -1.40 -19.55
N GLN A 227 31.06 -2.01 -20.06
CA GLN A 227 32.28 -1.31 -20.36
C GLN A 227 32.19 -0.59 -21.71
N THR A 228 31.79 -1.29 -22.77
CA THR A 228 31.76 -0.70 -24.12
C THR A 228 30.53 0.19 -24.35
N ASP A 229 29.37 -0.16 -23.77
CA ASP A 229 28.16 0.65 -23.89
C ASP A 229 28.30 2.02 -23.20
N ARG A 230 29.19 2.15 -22.20
CA ARG A 230 29.48 3.42 -21.54
C ARG A 230 30.12 4.44 -22.48
N GLU A 231 31.13 4.02 -23.24
CA GLU A 231 31.79 4.88 -24.23
C GLU A 231 30.78 5.29 -25.33
N ALA A 232 29.95 4.33 -25.77
CA ALA A 232 28.90 4.59 -26.74
C ALA A 232 27.87 5.61 -26.21
N LEU A 233 27.44 5.50 -24.95
CA LEU A 233 26.53 6.45 -24.31
C LEU A 233 27.11 7.88 -24.22
N GLN A 234 28.42 8.02 -23.99
CA GLN A 234 29.08 9.33 -23.99
C GLN A 234 29.08 9.95 -25.39
N SER A 235 29.32 9.15 -26.43
CA SER A 235 29.27 9.63 -27.83
C SER A 235 27.87 10.10 -28.28
N LEU A 236 26.83 9.65 -27.58
CA LEU A 236 25.44 10.02 -27.84
C LEU A 236 25.04 11.37 -27.21
N ARG A 237 25.91 12.00 -26.41
CA ARG A 237 25.62 13.26 -25.70
C ARG A 237 25.31 14.45 -26.61
N ASP A 238 25.96 14.52 -27.77
CA ASP A 238 25.84 15.67 -28.69
C ASP A 238 24.65 15.54 -29.66
N TRP A 239 23.83 14.50 -29.50
CA TRP A 239 22.65 14.26 -30.32
C TRP A 239 21.45 15.08 -29.84
N LYS A 240 20.60 15.52 -30.77
CA LYS A 240 19.40 16.33 -30.44
C LYS A 240 18.46 15.62 -29.44
N SER A 241 18.23 14.32 -29.64
CA SER A 241 17.44 13.47 -28.74
C SER A 241 17.71 12.01 -29.09
N VAL A 242 17.86 11.17 -28.07
CA VAL A 242 18.11 9.73 -28.23
C VAL A 242 17.19 8.98 -27.29
N VAL A 243 16.46 8.01 -27.83
CA VAL A 243 15.65 7.08 -27.04
C VAL A 243 16.26 5.70 -27.19
N VAL A 244 16.78 5.15 -26.11
CA VAL A 244 17.28 3.77 -26.06
C VAL A 244 16.22 2.89 -25.40
N VAL A 245 15.81 1.82 -26.07
CA VAL A 245 14.98 0.75 -25.48
C VAL A 245 15.84 -0.50 -25.31
N ALA A 246 16.02 -0.91 -24.07
CA ALA A 246 16.85 -2.06 -23.71
C ALA A 246 16.09 -2.95 -22.72
N SER A 247 16.45 -4.23 -22.64
CA SER A 247 15.85 -5.08 -21.61
C SER A 247 16.47 -4.92 -20.24
N PHE A 248 17.56 -4.15 -20.15
CA PHE A 248 18.38 -3.95 -18.96
C PHE A 248 18.49 -2.48 -18.57
N ALA A 249 18.87 -2.25 -17.31
CA ALA A 249 19.08 -0.91 -16.77
C ALA A 249 20.27 -0.21 -17.47
N ARG A 250 20.23 1.12 -17.55
CA ARG A 250 21.31 1.90 -18.17
C ARG A 250 22.63 1.66 -17.42
N PRO A 251 23.75 1.44 -18.12
CA PRO A 251 25.08 1.46 -17.51
C PRO A 251 25.29 2.74 -16.67
N GLY A 252 25.61 2.57 -15.38
CA GLY A 252 25.81 3.69 -14.43
C GLY A 252 24.54 4.29 -13.81
N SER A 253 23.36 3.67 -14.01
CA SER A 253 22.14 4.03 -13.27
C SER A 253 22.25 3.67 -11.78
N ALA A 254 21.47 4.36 -10.92
CA ALA A 254 21.54 4.19 -9.46
C ALA A 254 21.36 2.73 -9.00
N ASP A 255 20.56 1.95 -9.72
CA ASP A 255 20.29 0.53 -9.43
C ASP A 255 21.50 -0.38 -9.72
N VAL A 256 22.39 0.02 -10.63
CA VAL A 256 23.65 -0.69 -10.93
C VAL A 256 24.75 -0.29 -9.93
N LEU A 257 24.73 0.96 -9.46
CA LEU A 257 25.74 1.54 -8.55
C LEU A 257 25.72 0.95 -7.13
N SER A 258 24.70 0.17 -6.76
CA SER A 258 24.65 -0.48 -5.44
C SER A 258 25.56 -1.70 -5.31
N TYR A 259 26.00 -2.29 -6.42
CA TYR A 259 26.70 -3.58 -6.42
C TYR A 259 28.22 -3.49 -6.57
N ASP A 260 28.76 -2.38 -7.08
CA ASP A 260 30.20 -2.24 -7.27
C ASP A 260 30.69 -0.82 -6.85
N PRO A 261 31.47 -0.70 -5.77
CA PRO A 261 31.96 0.59 -5.25
C PRO A 261 32.85 1.36 -6.23
N GLU A 262 33.53 0.67 -7.16
CA GLU A 262 34.39 1.31 -8.17
C GLU A 262 33.58 2.14 -9.19
N TRP A 263 32.26 1.94 -9.23
CA TRP A 263 31.37 2.63 -10.16
C TRP A 263 30.75 3.91 -9.60
N ARG A 264 31.09 4.32 -8.36
CA ARG A 264 30.62 5.58 -7.74
C ARG A 264 31.15 6.81 -8.49
N MET A 265 30.48 7.12 -9.58
CA MET A 265 30.77 8.19 -10.51
C MET A 265 30.06 9.51 -10.13
N ASP A 266 30.56 10.63 -10.65
CA ASP A 266 29.93 11.95 -10.50
C ASP A 266 28.57 11.96 -11.22
N ARG A 267 27.47 12.02 -10.45
CA ARG A 267 26.09 12.08 -10.96
C ARG A 267 25.89 13.16 -12.02
N ARG A 268 26.76 14.18 -12.05
CA ARG A 268 26.72 15.28 -13.03
C ARG A 268 27.00 14.84 -14.47
N GLU A 269 27.84 13.82 -14.68
CA GLU A 269 28.18 13.34 -16.02
C GLU A 269 26.99 12.73 -16.76
N TRP A 270 25.98 12.25 -16.03
CA TRP A 270 24.85 11.51 -16.58
C TRP A 270 23.51 12.21 -16.42
N ALA A 271 23.50 13.45 -15.92
CA ALA A 271 22.28 14.21 -15.63
C ALA A 271 21.41 14.50 -16.87
N PHE A 272 21.94 14.28 -18.08
CA PHE A 272 21.22 14.47 -19.34
C PHE A 272 20.42 13.25 -19.80
N TRP A 273 20.61 12.08 -19.17
CA TRP A 273 19.80 10.89 -19.41
C TRP A 273 18.64 10.82 -18.40
N GLN A 274 17.46 10.49 -18.92
CA GLN A 274 16.30 10.15 -18.12
C GLN A 274 16.06 8.64 -18.19
N ASP A 275 16.14 7.98 -17.04
CA ASP A 275 15.85 6.56 -16.90
C ASP A 275 14.33 6.36 -16.68
N LEU A 276 13.71 5.56 -17.55
CA LEU A 276 12.29 5.23 -17.57
C LEU A 276 12.12 3.71 -17.51
N GLU A 277 11.06 3.25 -16.86
CA GLU A 277 10.69 1.85 -16.72
C GLU A 277 9.39 1.59 -17.48
N TRP A 278 9.34 0.52 -18.26
CA TRP A 278 8.11 0.06 -18.88
C TRP A 278 7.11 -0.43 -17.84
N ARG A 279 5.87 0.03 -17.93
CA ARG A 279 4.73 -0.50 -17.16
C ARG A 279 3.49 -0.53 -18.04
N PRO A 280 2.70 -1.61 -18.00
CA PRO A 280 1.47 -1.65 -18.76
C PRO A 280 0.37 -0.78 -18.12
N MET A 281 -0.63 -0.37 -18.90
CA MET A 281 -1.82 0.31 -18.37
C MET A 281 -2.80 -0.65 -17.72
N ALA A 282 -3.64 -0.16 -16.81
CA ALA A 282 -4.78 -0.94 -16.30
C ALA A 282 -5.61 -1.55 -17.45
N GLY A 283 -5.95 -2.84 -17.32
CA GLY A 283 -6.76 -3.56 -18.31
C GLY A 283 -6.02 -4.08 -19.55
N TRP A 284 -4.71 -3.87 -19.66
CA TRP A 284 -3.91 -4.30 -20.82
C TRP A 284 -4.02 -5.80 -21.13
N ARG A 285 -4.21 -6.65 -20.11
CA ARG A 285 -4.31 -8.10 -20.28
C ARG A 285 -5.52 -8.46 -21.14
N GLN A 286 -6.69 -7.88 -20.83
CA GLN A 286 -7.90 -8.14 -21.60
C GLN A 286 -7.75 -7.63 -23.03
N GLU A 287 -7.15 -6.46 -23.24
CA GLU A 287 -6.84 -5.91 -24.57
C GLU A 287 -5.94 -6.85 -25.39
N VAL A 288 -4.88 -7.43 -24.79
CA VAL A 288 -4.00 -8.40 -25.46
C VAL A 288 -4.74 -9.70 -25.80
N ILE A 289 -5.57 -10.20 -24.89
CA ILE A 289 -6.36 -11.43 -25.10
C ILE A 289 -7.35 -11.23 -26.26
N ASP A 290 -8.09 -10.12 -26.25
CA ASP A 290 -9.06 -9.79 -27.30
C ASP A 290 -8.37 -9.53 -28.63
N TRP A 291 -7.23 -8.83 -28.62
CA TRP A 291 -6.40 -8.64 -29.80
C TRP A 291 -5.94 -9.98 -30.37
N ALA A 292 -5.35 -10.87 -29.57
CA ALA A 292 -4.90 -12.19 -30.02
C ALA A 292 -6.06 -13.03 -30.57
N ALA A 293 -7.22 -13.01 -29.90
CA ALA A 293 -8.41 -13.72 -30.34
C ALA A 293 -8.99 -13.19 -31.66
N SER A 294 -8.94 -11.88 -31.89
CA SER A 294 -9.40 -11.28 -33.15
C SER A 294 -8.54 -11.73 -34.34
N ARG A 295 -7.23 -11.90 -34.13
CA ARG A 295 -6.28 -12.32 -35.16
C ARG A 295 -6.39 -13.79 -35.55
N LEU A 296 -6.82 -14.64 -34.63
CA LEU A 296 -7.06 -16.06 -34.91
C LEU A 296 -8.26 -16.28 -35.83
N GLY A 297 -9.19 -15.33 -35.92
CA GLY A 297 -10.38 -15.44 -36.76
C GLY A 297 -11.14 -16.75 -36.53
N THR A 298 -11.35 -17.52 -37.61
CA THR A 298 -12.03 -18.83 -37.58
C THR A 298 -11.19 -19.95 -36.98
N GLU A 299 -9.87 -19.77 -36.85
CA GLU A 299 -8.97 -20.77 -36.28
C GLU A 299 -8.95 -20.79 -34.74
N ARG A 300 -9.83 -20.04 -34.08
CA ARG A 300 -9.91 -19.94 -32.63
C ARG A 300 -10.34 -21.29 -32.00
N LYS A 301 -9.39 -22.22 -31.85
CA LYS A 301 -9.53 -23.57 -31.29
C LYS A 301 -9.79 -23.55 -29.77
N GLY A 302 -10.88 -22.94 -29.35
CA GLY A 302 -11.29 -22.96 -27.94
C GLY A 302 -10.61 -21.94 -27.02
N LEU A 303 -9.87 -20.95 -27.56
CA LEU A 303 -9.56 -19.74 -26.81
C LEU A 303 -10.86 -18.96 -26.58
N LEU A 304 -11.25 -18.73 -25.32
CA LEU A 304 -12.45 -17.99 -24.92
C LEU A 304 -12.05 -16.74 -24.14
N PRO A 305 -11.87 -15.55 -24.78
CA PRO A 305 -11.28 -14.34 -24.21
C PRO A 305 -11.88 -13.90 -22.89
N ARG A 306 -13.20 -13.83 -22.80
CA ARG A 306 -13.87 -13.41 -21.57
C ARG A 306 -13.65 -14.40 -20.43
N GLU A 307 -13.83 -15.69 -20.70
CA GLU A 307 -13.62 -16.74 -19.70
C GLU A 307 -12.15 -16.80 -19.24
N PHE A 308 -11.22 -16.67 -20.19
CA PHE A 308 -9.79 -16.67 -19.93
C PHE A 308 -9.32 -15.42 -19.17
N GLY A 309 -9.81 -14.24 -19.55
CA GLY A 309 -9.52 -12.97 -18.87
C GLY A 309 -10.04 -12.96 -17.43
N THR A 310 -11.31 -13.36 -17.22
CA THR A 310 -11.89 -13.47 -15.87
C THR A 310 -11.12 -14.47 -15.00
N TRP A 311 -10.71 -15.61 -15.55
CA TRP A 311 -9.86 -16.54 -14.82
C TRP A 311 -8.50 -15.93 -14.47
N LEU A 312 -7.86 -15.21 -15.40
CA LEU A 312 -6.55 -14.61 -15.14
C LEU A 312 -6.61 -13.50 -14.09
N GLU A 313 -7.67 -12.70 -14.07
CA GLU A 313 -7.92 -11.70 -13.02
C GLU A 313 -8.11 -12.35 -11.64
N GLN A 314 -8.71 -13.54 -11.58
CA GLN A 314 -8.86 -14.30 -10.34
C GLN A 314 -7.56 -15.01 -9.92
N ALA A 315 -6.82 -15.56 -10.89
CA ALA A 315 -5.62 -16.36 -10.66
C ALA A 315 -4.35 -15.51 -10.43
N ASP A 316 -4.35 -14.25 -10.88
CA ASP A 316 -3.25 -13.29 -10.71
C ASP A 316 -3.79 -11.85 -10.59
N PRO A 317 -4.54 -11.53 -9.51
CA PRO A 317 -5.23 -10.24 -9.34
C PRO A 317 -4.29 -9.05 -9.18
N GLY A 318 -3.08 -9.27 -8.64
CA GLY A 318 -2.07 -8.23 -8.44
C GLY A 318 -1.16 -7.99 -9.65
N GLU A 319 -1.47 -8.63 -10.78
CA GLU A 319 -0.67 -8.64 -11.99
C GLU A 319 0.81 -9.04 -11.82
N ARG A 320 1.11 -9.95 -10.88
CA ARG A 320 2.47 -10.27 -10.47
C ARG A 320 3.12 -11.39 -11.28
N LEU A 321 2.33 -12.36 -11.76
CA LEU A 321 2.85 -13.53 -12.47
C LEU A 321 3.04 -13.26 -13.95
N VAL A 322 2.02 -12.68 -14.59
CA VAL A 322 2.02 -12.40 -16.04
C VAL A 322 2.28 -10.91 -16.26
N ARG A 323 3.55 -10.53 -16.33
CA ARG A 323 3.96 -9.12 -16.30
C ARG A 323 4.02 -8.50 -17.68
N THR A 324 4.18 -9.30 -18.75
CA THR A 324 4.36 -8.76 -20.11
C THR A 324 3.41 -9.38 -21.15
N PRO A 325 3.10 -8.65 -22.25
CA PRO A 325 2.36 -9.18 -23.40
C PRO A 325 2.91 -10.51 -23.93
N GLY A 326 4.22 -10.68 -24.04
CA GLY A 326 4.81 -11.95 -24.51
C GLY A 326 4.50 -13.12 -23.58
N GLU A 327 4.50 -12.90 -22.27
CA GLU A 327 4.14 -13.93 -21.29
C GLU A 327 2.66 -14.31 -21.41
N LEU A 328 1.80 -13.30 -21.60
CA LEU A 328 0.37 -13.50 -21.81
C LEU A 328 0.07 -14.20 -23.15
N LEU A 329 0.79 -13.86 -24.22
CA LEU A 329 0.66 -14.53 -25.53
C LEU A 329 1.04 -16.01 -25.43
N THR A 330 2.06 -16.34 -24.63
CA THR A 330 2.44 -17.73 -24.35
C THR A 330 1.27 -18.51 -23.72
N LEU A 331 0.56 -17.89 -22.77
CA LEU A 331 -0.64 -18.49 -22.15
C LEU A 331 -1.84 -18.53 -23.10
N CYS A 332 -2.07 -17.50 -23.90
CA CYS A 332 -3.11 -17.49 -24.93
C CYS A 332 -2.90 -18.63 -25.94
N HIS A 333 -1.65 -18.89 -26.30
CA HIS A 333 -1.30 -20.00 -27.16
C HIS A 333 -1.61 -21.36 -26.51
N LEU A 334 -1.26 -21.54 -25.23
CA LEU A 334 -1.61 -22.75 -24.49
C LEU A 334 -3.12 -22.94 -24.37
N ALA A 335 -3.85 -21.86 -24.10
CA ALA A 335 -5.32 -21.87 -24.06
C ALA A 335 -5.92 -22.23 -25.43
N HIS A 336 -5.31 -21.77 -26.52
CA HIS A 336 -5.70 -22.14 -27.88
C HIS A 336 -5.39 -23.62 -28.20
N GLU A 337 -4.25 -24.16 -27.76
CA GLU A 337 -3.91 -25.57 -28.03
C GLU A 337 -4.71 -26.56 -27.19
N MET A 338 -4.97 -26.21 -25.93
CA MET A 338 -5.61 -27.11 -24.95
C MET A 338 -7.11 -26.89 -24.81
N GLY A 339 -7.60 -25.72 -25.24
CA GLY A 339 -8.91 -25.17 -24.95
C GLY A 339 -8.94 -24.43 -23.60
N THR A 340 -9.50 -23.22 -23.56
CA THR A 340 -9.57 -22.37 -22.35
C THR A 340 -10.16 -23.13 -21.16
N ARG A 341 -11.29 -23.81 -21.32
CA ARG A 341 -11.94 -24.57 -20.24
C ARG A 341 -11.08 -25.67 -19.64
N ARG A 342 -10.18 -26.27 -20.43
CA ARG A 342 -9.27 -27.31 -19.96
C ARG A 342 -8.10 -26.68 -19.22
N LEU A 343 -7.53 -25.60 -19.77
CA LEU A 343 -6.46 -24.85 -19.13
C LEU A 343 -6.93 -24.29 -17.78
N VAL A 344 -8.08 -23.60 -17.75
CA VAL A 344 -8.69 -23.06 -16.53
C VAL A 344 -8.95 -24.17 -15.52
N ARG A 345 -9.47 -25.34 -15.93
CA ARG A 345 -9.64 -26.49 -15.03
C ARG A 345 -8.32 -27.03 -14.49
N GLN A 346 -7.29 -27.08 -15.32
CA GLN A 346 -5.97 -27.55 -14.92
C GLN A 346 -5.32 -26.61 -13.90
N PHE A 347 -5.68 -25.32 -13.93
CA PHE A 347 -5.26 -24.31 -12.96
C PHE A 347 -6.41 -23.84 -12.05
N ALA A 348 -7.42 -24.68 -11.80
CA ALA A 348 -8.61 -24.29 -11.03
C ALA A 348 -8.29 -24.02 -9.56
N ASP A 349 -7.35 -24.79 -8.99
CA ASP A 349 -6.84 -24.59 -7.63
C ASP A 349 -5.67 -23.58 -7.59
N GLY A 350 -5.59 -22.71 -8.60
CA GLY A 350 -4.49 -21.79 -8.85
C GLY A 350 -3.36 -22.41 -9.67
N TRP A 351 -2.18 -21.78 -9.64
CA TRP A 351 -0.97 -22.22 -10.33
C TRP A 351 -0.29 -23.43 -9.63
N LYS A 352 -1.06 -24.46 -9.26
CA LYS A 352 -0.56 -25.63 -8.49
C LYS A 352 -0.12 -26.81 -9.36
N GLU A 353 -0.58 -26.85 -10.61
CA GLU A 353 -0.23 -27.93 -11.54
C GLU A 353 1.28 -27.97 -11.81
N ASP A 354 1.88 -29.16 -11.93
CA ASP A 354 3.27 -29.34 -12.35
C ASP A 354 3.50 -28.81 -13.78
N VAL A 355 3.76 -27.51 -13.87
CA VAL A 355 4.03 -26.76 -15.11
C VAL A 355 5.22 -27.38 -15.84
N SER A 356 6.21 -27.89 -15.11
CA SER A 356 7.39 -28.53 -15.71
C SER A 356 7.04 -29.82 -16.45
N ARG A 357 6.10 -30.62 -15.95
CA ARG A 357 5.70 -31.89 -16.59
C ARG A 357 4.61 -31.73 -17.62
N THR A 358 3.80 -30.69 -17.52
CA THR A 358 2.60 -30.55 -18.36
C THR A 358 2.72 -29.43 -19.39
N VAL A 359 3.29 -28.28 -19.04
CA VAL A 359 3.28 -27.10 -19.91
C VAL A 359 4.60 -26.93 -20.66
N VAL A 360 5.74 -27.05 -19.97
CA VAL A 360 7.07 -26.89 -20.59
C VAL A 360 7.28 -27.85 -21.78
N PRO A 361 6.91 -29.14 -21.72
CA PRO A 361 7.07 -30.05 -22.86
C PRO A 361 6.25 -29.61 -24.09
N ARG A 362 5.08 -28.97 -23.87
CA ARG A 362 4.26 -28.42 -24.96
C ARG A 362 4.92 -27.19 -25.58
N MET A 363 5.53 -26.33 -24.76
CA MET A 363 6.31 -25.19 -25.25
C MET A 363 7.54 -25.65 -26.06
N LEU A 364 8.22 -26.71 -25.60
CA LEU A 364 9.39 -27.28 -26.27
C LEU A 364 9.06 -27.93 -27.61
N LYS A 365 7.92 -28.60 -27.72
CA LYS A 365 7.48 -29.30 -28.95
C LYS A 365 7.41 -28.39 -30.19
N ARG A 366 7.32 -27.07 -29.99
CA ARG A 366 7.06 -26.05 -31.03
C ARG A 366 8.29 -25.70 -31.88
N GLU A 367 9.50 -25.86 -31.35
CA GLU A 367 10.76 -25.38 -31.95
C GLU A 367 11.48 -26.43 -32.84
N MET A 368 10.82 -27.54 -33.17
CA MET A 368 11.54 -28.78 -33.47
C MET A 368 11.31 -29.26 -34.90
N SER A 369 12.30 -29.08 -35.77
CA SER A 369 12.40 -29.88 -37.00
C SER A 369 12.60 -31.35 -36.63
N GLU A 370 11.75 -32.25 -37.13
CA GLU A 370 11.85 -33.69 -36.83
C GLU A 370 13.25 -34.24 -37.21
N GLY A 371 13.92 -34.90 -36.26
CA GLY A 371 15.17 -35.64 -36.49
C GLY A 371 16.48 -34.99 -36.01
N SER A 372 16.49 -33.75 -35.50
CA SER A 372 17.74 -33.14 -35.00
C SER A 372 18.12 -33.63 -33.59
N VAL A 373 19.42 -33.65 -33.26
CA VAL A 373 19.93 -34.00 -31.92
C VAL A 373 19.39 -33.03 -30.87
N ARG A 374 19.38 -31.73 -31.17
CA ARG A 374 18.70 -30.70 -30.38
C ARG A 374 17.25 -31.07 -30.11
N ALA A 375 16.53 -31.51 -31.15
CA ALA A 375 15.14 -31.88 -31.02
C ALA A 375 14.90 -33.19 -30.22
N SER A 376 15.86 -34.10 -30.23
CA SER A 376 15.80 -35.30 -29.39
C SER A 376 16.01 -34.94 -27.92
N TRP A 377 17.03 -34.14 -27.63
CA TRP A 377 17.38 -33.74 -26.26
C TRP A 377 16.30 -32.88 -25.59
N LEU A 378 15.79 -31.85 -26.29
CA LEU A 378 14.75 -30.98 -25.72
C LEU A 378 13.48 -31.77 -25.33
N ARG A 379 13.10 -32.80 -26.10
CA ARG A 379 11.97 -33.69 -25.75
C ARG A 379 12.24 -34.60 -24.57
N ALA A 380 13.46 -35.13 -24.48
CA ALA A 380 13.83 -36.10 -23.46
C ALA A 380 14.17 -35.45 -22.10
N ALA A 381 14.84 -34.29 -22.12
CA ALA A 381 15.48 -33.70 -20.96
C ALA A 381 15.21 -32.19 -20.78
N GLY A 382 14.71 -31.49 -21.81
CA GLY A 382 14.62 -30.02 -21.78
C GLY A 382 13.75 -29.48 -20.65
N ALA A 383 12.59 -30.10 -20.40
CA ALA A 383 11.68 -29.67 -19.35
C ALA A 383 12.25 -29.88 -17.93
N ASP A 384 12.85 -31.04 -17.68
CA ASP A 384 13.52 -31.35 -16.42
C ASP A 384 14.78 -30.49 -16.21
N ALA A 385 15.50 -30.15 -17.28
CA ALA A 385 16.62 -29.22 -17.23
C ALA A 385 16.16 -27.81 -16.81
N VAL A 386 15.11 -27.25 -17.42
CA VAL A 386 14.56 -25.93 -17.01
C VAL A 386 14.11 -25.94 -15.55
N ARG A 387 13.41 -26.99 -15.12
CA ARG A 387 13.02 -27.15 -13.71
C ARG A 387 14.24 -27.21 -12.81
N THR A 388 15.23 -28.04 -13.16
CA THR A 388 16.45 -28.21 -12.34
C THR A 388 17.22 -26.91 -12.20
N LEU A 389 17.42 -26.16 -13.29
CA LEU A 389 18.10 -24.87 -13.27
C LEU A 389 17.33 -23.86 -12.41
N THR A 390 16.01 -23.78 -12.59
CA THR A 390 15.13 -22.89 -11.80
C THR A 390 15.23 -23.21 -10.31
N LEU A 391 15.13 -24.49 -9.94
CA LEU A 391 15.20 -24.93 -8.55
C LEU A 391 16.58 -24.74 -7.94
N ALA A 392 17.65 -24.99 -8.70
CA ALA A 392 19.02 -24.74 -8.24
C ALA A 392 19.22 -23.26 -7.90
N ALA A 393 18.78 -22.36 -8.79
CA ALA A 393 18.87 -20.93 -8.56
C ALA A 393 17.93 -20.43 -7.44
N PHE A 394 16.73 -21.02 -7.32
CA PHE A 394 15.81 -20.68 -6.23
C PHE A 394 16.39 -21.04 -4.86
N ARG A 395 17.00 -22.23 -4.73
CA ARG A 395 17.57 -22.72 -3.47
C ARG A 395 18.83 -21.95 -3.06
N ASP A 396 19.59 -21.43 -4.01
CA ASP A 396 20.76 -20.62 -3.75
C ASP A 396 20.37 -19.18 -3.39
N VAL A 397 20.30 -18.90 -2.09
CA VAL A 397 19.92 -17.57 -1.57
C VAL A 397 20.98 -16.51 -1.88
N ALA A 398 22.20 -16.88 -2.24
CA ALA A 398 23.21 -15.92 -2.69
C ALA A 398 22.93 -15.41 -4.12
N SER A 399 22.10 -16.13 -4.88
CA SER A 399 21.67 -15.69 -6.20
C SER A 399 20.46 -14.75 -6.13
N PRO A 400 20.42 -13.69 -6.96
CA PRO A 400 19.23 -12.85 -7.07
C PRO A 400 18.01 -13.66 -7.54
N TRP A 401 16.82 -13.21 -7.17
CA TRP A 401 15.55 -13.74 -7.66
C TRP A 401 14.70 -12.60 -8.26
N PRO A 402 14.14 -12.74 -9.47
CA PRO A 402 14.22 -13.89 -10.38
C PRO A 402 15.65 -14.18 -10.84
N PRO A 403 15.97 -15.43 -11.21
CA PRO A 403 17.35 -15.84 -11.38
C PRO A 403 17.88 -15.41 -12.74
N SER A 404 19.07 -14.85 -12.73
CA SER A 404 19.79 -14.41 -13.92
C SER A 404 21.28 -14.67 -13.72
N ALA A 405 21.95 -15.20 -14.75
CA ALA A 405 23.36 -15.56 -14.70
C ALA A 405 23.96 -15.71 -16.10
N THR A 406 25.29 -15.80 -16.21
CA THR A 406 25.94 -16.08 -17.50
C THR A 406 25.69 -17.52 -17.96
N VAL A 407 25.97 -17.79 -19.24
CA VAL A 407 25.86 -19.15 -19.81
C VAL A 407 26.74 -20.14 -19.02
N GLU A 408 27.94 -19.73 -18.63
CA GLU A 408 28.91 -20.54 -17.88
C GLU A 408 28.39 -20.84 -16.47
N THR A 409 27.81 -19.84 -15.79
CA THR A 409 27.20 -20.06 -14.47
C THR A 409 26.02 -21.03 -14.55
N TRP A 410 25.16 -20.90 -15.57
CA TRP A 410 24.07 -21.85 -15.78
C TRP A 410 24.54 -23.25 -16.14
N ALA A 411 25.56 -23.35 -17.00
CA ALA A 411 26.19 -24.61 -17.36
C ALA A 411 26.75 -25.33 -16.10
N GLY A 412 27.38 -24.58 -15.18
CA GLY A 412 27.86 -25.12 -13.90
C GLY A 412 26.75 -25.56 -12.94
N ARG A 413 25.52 -25.06 -13.09
CA ARG A 413 24.35 -25.46 -12.30
C ARG A 413 23.60 -26.66 -12.88
N LEU A 414 23.84 -27.01 -14.15
CA LEU A 414 23.18 -28.13 -14.80
C LEU A 414 23.90 -29.43 -14.43
N PRO A 415 23.24 -30.38 -13.76
CA PRO A 415 23.85 -31.68 -13.46
C PRO A 415 24.32 -32.42 -14.72
N GLU A 416 25.45 -33.11 -14.63
CA GLU A 416 26.02 -33.88 -15.76
C GLU A 416 25.07 -34.97 -16.30
N ILE A 417 24.07 -35.40 -15.52
CA ILE A 417 23.02 -36.32 -16.00
C ILE A 417 22.20 -35.77 -17.16
N TYR A 418 22.14 -34.44 -17.32
CA TYR A 418 21.48 -33.80 -18.47
C TYR A 418 22.44 -33.62 -19.66
N ALA A 419 23.72 -33.98 -19.49
CA ALA A 419 24.76 -33.95 -20.51
C ALA A 419 24.86 -35.27 -21.33
N ALA A 420 24.21 -36.40 -20.96
CA ALA A 420 24.17 -37.64 -21.77
C ALA A 420 23.05 -38.64 -21.36
N PRO A 421 22.60 -39.59 -22.24
CA PRO A 421 22.95 -39.81 -23.64
C PRO A 421 21.77 -39.61 -24.63
N VAL A 422 22.15 -39.52 -25.89
CA VAL A 422 21.32 -39.61 -27.10
C VAL A 422 20.31 -40.77 -26.97
N SER A 423 19.02 -40.50 -27.22
CA SER A 423 17.92 -41.49 -27.24
C SER A 423 18.34 -42.81 -27.93
N ASP A 424 17.96 -43.96 -27.35
CA ASP A 424 18.21 -45.31 -27.89
C ASP A 424 17.85 -45.41 -29.38
N LYS A 425 16.81 -44.72 -29.84
CA LYS A 425 16.42 -44.69 -31.25
C LYS A 425 17.45 -44.02 -32.16
N VAL A 426 18.05 -42.91 -31.71
CA VAL A 426 19.10 -42.22 -32.47
C VAL A 426 20.40 -43.03 -32.39
N LEU A 427 20.66 -43.70 -31.26
CA LEU A 427 21.75 -44.65 -31.12
C LEU A 427 21.56 -45.83 -32.10
N ASP A 428 20.36 -46.39 -32.19
CA ASP A 428 19.99 -47.48 -33.11
C ASP A 428 20.11 -47.06 -34.58
N GLU A 429 19.63 -45.86 -34.94
CA GLU A 429 19.78 -45.31 -36.28
C GLU A 429 21.26 -45.11 -36.66
N LYS A 430 22.09 -44.66 -35.71
CA LYS A 430 23.54 -44.50 -35.89
C LYS A 430 24.24 -45.86 -35.97
N LEU A 431 23.86 -46.82 -35.13
CA LEU A 431 24.36 -48.20 -35.17
C LEU A 431 23.99 -48.89 -36.49
N LEU A 432 22.77 -48.67 -37.00
CA LEU A 432 22.33 -49.11 -38.32
C LEU A 432 23.11 -48.42 -39.45
N ALA A 433 23.42 -47.12 -39.32
CA ALA A 433 24.24 -46.40 -40.29
C ALA A 433 25.70 -46.90 -40.34
N ILE A 434 26.26 -47.29 -39.19
CA ILE A 434 27.54 -47.99 -39.07
C ILE A 434 27.45 -49.37 -39.73
N ALA A 435 26.40 -50.16 -39.42
CA ALA A 435 26.20 -51.50 -39.99
C ALA A 435 26.06 -51.48 -41.53
N ARG A 436 25.45 -50.42 -42.09
CA ARG A 436 25.26 -50.21 -43.53
C ARG A 436 26.50 -49.69 -44.28
N GLY A 437 27.64 -49.48 -43.62
CA GLY A 437 28.88 -49.14 -44.32
C GLY A 437 29.32 -50.28 -45.25
N ARG A 438 29.68 -49.95 -46.50
CA ARG A 438 29.96 -50.93 -47.57
C ARG A 438 31.30 -51.65 -47.37
N ASN A 439 32.24 -51.03 -46.66
CA ASN A 439 33.54 -51.61 -46.34
C ASN A 439 34.02 -51.19 -44.94
N GLU A 440 35.07 -51.85 -44.44
CA GLU A 440 35.58 -51.68 -43.08
C GLU A 440 36.02 -50.23 -42.78
N ASN A 441 36.60 -49.53 -43.76
CA ASN A 441 37.00 -48.14 -43.61
C ASN A 441 35.78 -47.21 -43.50
N GLU A 442 34.72 -47.43 -44.28
CA GLU A 442 33.47 -46.70 -44.19
C GLU A 442 32.77 -46.94 -42.83
N ARG A 443 32.79 -48.19 -42.35
CA ARG A 443 32.25 -48.53 -41.01
C ARG A 443 33.06 -47.87 -39.89
N LYS A 444 34.39 -47.88 -39.96
CA LYS A 444 35.27 -47.20 -38.99
C LYS A 444 35.11 -45.68 -39.03
N GLN A 445 34.98 -45.09 -40.21
CA GLN A 445 34.73 -43.66 -40.39
C GLN A 445 33.35 -43.27 -39.81
N ARG A 446 32.29 -44.00 -40.16
CA ARG A 446 30.95 -43.78 -39.59
C ARG A 446 30.89 -44.08 -38.10
N ALA A 447 31.65 -45.04 -37.59
CA ALA A 447 31.76 -45.31 -36.16
C ALA A 447 32.52 -44.20 -35.43
N ARG A 448 33.55 -43.59 -36.05
CA ARG A 448 34.24 -42.41 -35.52
C ARG A 448 33.34 -41.17 -35.54
N GLU A 449 32.59 -40.94 -36.62
CA GLU A 449 31.61 -39.86 -36.73
C GLU A 449 30.44 -40.06 -35.76
N ALA A 450 29.94 -41.30 -35.62
CA ALA A 450 28.94 -41.66 -34.63
C ALA A 450 29.48 -41.43 -33.21
N LYS A 451 30.66 -41.93 -32.88
CA LYS A 451 31.33 -41.73 -31.58
C LYS A 451 31.56 -40.25 -31.27
N ALA A 452 32.00 -39.46 -32.26
CA ALA A 452 32.15 -38.01 -32.14
C ALA A 452 30.81 -37.30 -31.91
N SER A 453 29.72 -37.78 -32.54
CA SER A 453 28.36 -37.26 -32.35
C SER A 453 27.61 -37.81 -31.13
N ILE A 454 28.10 -38.90 -30.52
CA ILE A 454 27.60 -39.53 -29.30
C ILE A 454 28.29 -38.91 -28.06
N HIS A 455 29.38 -38.16 -28.24
CA HIS A 455 29.97 -37.38 -27.15
C HIS A 455 28.93 -36.40 -26.58
N SER A 456 28.85 -36.44 -25.24
CA SER A 456 27.92 -35.73 -24.37
C SER A 456 27.64 -34.31 -24.82
N LEU A 457 26.36 -33.95 -24.90
CA LEU A 457 25.96 -32.55 -25.03
C LEU A 457 26.59 -31.79 -23.86
N SER A 458 27.48 -30.84 -24.12
CA SER A 458 28.08 -30.08 -23.03
C SER A 458 26.97 -29.31 -22.29
N PRO A 459 27.10 -29.06 -20.97
CA PRO A 459 26.13 -28.23 -20.26
C PRO A 459 25.93 -26.85 -20.91
N ALA A 460 26.99 -26.25 -21.45
CA ALA A 460 26.90 -24.99 -22.20
C ALA A 460 26.02 -25.11 -23.48
N MET A 461 26.18 -26.19 -24.26
CA MET A 461 25.31 -26.44 -25.42
C MET A 461 23.86 -26.70 -25.01
N ALA A 462 23.61 -27.34 -23.86
CA ALA A 462 22.26 -27.50 -23.34
C ALA A 462 21.61 -26.15 -23.00
N ILE A 463 22.37 -25.24 -22.40
CA ILE A 463 21.94 -23.86 -22.15
C ILE A 463 21.64 -23.11 -23.45
N GLU A 464 22.49 -23.26 -24.47
CA GLU A 464 22.25 -22.69 -25.81
C GLU A 464 20.98 -23.26 -26.47
N TYR A 465 20.73 -24.57 -26.31
CA TYR A 465 19.51 -25.21 -26.80
C TYR A 465 18.25 -24.66 -26.11
N LEU A 466 18.30 -24.45 -24.78
CA LEU A 466 17.19 -23.84 -24.05
C LEU A 466 17.00 -22.36 -24.41
N SER A 467 18.09 -21.61 -24.55
CA SER A 467 18.09 -20.19 -24.97
C SER A 467 17.48 -20.03 -26.37
N SER A 468 17.83 -20.92 -27.30
CA SER A 468 17.25 -20.91 -28.64
C SER A 468 15.76 -21.26 -28.66
N THR A 469 15.26 -22.07 -27.70
CA THR A 469 13.81 -22.25 -27.49
C THR A 469 13.11 -21.10 -26.76
N ARG A 470 13.87 -20.06 -26.38
CA ARG A 470 13.40 -18.89 -25.63
C ARG A 470 12.82 -19.19 -24.26
N LEU A 471 13.04 -20.41 -23.75
CA LEU A 471 12.81 -20.77 -22.36
C LEU A 471 13.85 -20.17 -21.44
N MET A 472 14.95 -19.65 -21.99
CA MET A 472 15.86 -18.74 -21.31
C MET A 472 16.03 -17.48 -22.15
N ARG A 473 15.93 -16.30 -21.53
CA ARG A 473 16.05 -14.98 -22.14
C ARG A 473 16.91 -14.07 -21.29
N LEU A 474 17.51 -13.06 -21.91
CA LEU A 474 18.23 -12.02 -21.20
C LEU A 474 17.28 -11.28 -20.25
N GLN A 475 17.69 -11.12 -19.00
CA GLN A 475 16.98 -10.42 -17.94
C GLN A 475 17.49 -8.98 -17.81
N PRO A 476 16.85 -8.14 -16.98
CA PRO A 476 17.23 -6.73 -16.88
C PRO A 476 18.58 -6.39 -16.24
N ASP A 477 19.25 -7.36 -15.65
CA ASP A 477 20.63 -7.24 -15.21
C ASP A 477 21.64 -7.66 -16.30
N GLY A 478 21.16 -8.02 -17.50
CA GLY A 478 21.98 -8.47 -18.63
C GLY A 478 22.35 -9.96 -18.60
N GLY A 479 22.04 -10.69 -17.52
CA GLY A 479 22.24 -12.13 -17.46
C GLY A 479 21.14 -12.91 -18.19
N LEU A 480 21.39 -14.18 -18.49
CA LEU A 480 20.40 -15.10 -19.03
C LEU A 480 19.55 -15.64 -17.88
N GLY A 481 18.23 -15.80 -18.05
CA GLY A 481 17.36 -16.37 -17.01
C GLY A 481 16.14 -17.09 -17.61
N PRO A 482 15.52 -18.03 -16.89
CA PRO A 482 14.36 -18.77 -17.38
C PRO A 482 13.16 -17.84 -17.68
N TYR A 483 12.36 -18.19 -18.70
CA TYR A 483 11.22 -17.43 -19.20
C TYR A 483 10.13 -18.39 -19.72
N PRO A 484 8.83 -18.10 -19.57
CA PRO A 484 8.20 -16.88 -19.02
C PRO A 484 8.20 -16.83 -17.49
N HIS A 485 8.09 -15.63 -16.90
CA HIS A 485 8.20 -15.43 -15.46
C HIS A 485 7.19 -16.24 -14.64
N TRP A 486 5.91 -16.28 -15.06
CA TRP A 486 4.88 -17.09 -14.39
C TRP A 486 5.26 -18.58 -14.28
N MET A 487 5.99 -19.13 -15.26
CA MET A 487 6.46 -20.52 -15.24
C MET A 487 7.52 -20.70 -14.14
N VAL A 488 8.47 -19.77 -14.08
CA VAL A 488 9.56 -19.76 -13.09
C VAL A 488 9.00 -19.65 -11.68
N GLU A 489 8.08 -18.70 -11.46
CA GLU A 489 7.43 -18.51 -10.15
C GLU A 489 6.55 -19.69 -9.77
N THR A 490 5.87 -20.34 -10.73
CA THR A 490 5.10 -21.55 -10.44
C THR A 490 5.99 -22.71 -9.99
N ILE A 491 7.11 -22.95 -10.68
CA ILE A 491 8.08 -23.99 -10.30
C ILE A 491 8.67 -23.68 -8.90
N ALA A 492 8.99 -22.43 -8.63
CA ALA A 492 9.49 -22.00 -7.33
C ALA A 492 8.44 -22.14 -6.22
N ARG A 493 7.17 -21.80 -6.50
CA ARG A 493 6.05 -21.97 -5.56
C ARG A 493 5.87 -23.43 -5.16
N GLN A 494 5.95 -24.35 -6.11
CA GLN A 494 5.92 -25.80 -5.82
C GLN A 494 7.08 -26.22 -4.92
N GLN A 495 8.26 -25.66 -5.14
CA GLN A 495 9.40 -25.90 -4.26
C GLN A 495 9.21 -25.34 -2.86
N VAL A 496 8.54 -24.20 -2.71
CA VAL A 496 8.13 -23.67 -1.41
C VAL A 496 7.13 -24.62 -0.76
N GLU A 497 6.07 -25.03 -1.44
CA GLU A 497 5.07 -25.97 -0.94
C GLU A 497 5.70 -27.30 -0.44
N GLU A 498 6.58 -27.89 -1.24
CA GLU A 498 7.36 -29.08 -0.85
C GLU A 498 8.34 -28.78 0.30
N GLY A 499 8.91 -27.57 0.33
CA GLY A 499 9.89 -27.12 1.31
C GLY A 499 9.30 -26.84 2.68
N LEU A 500 8.06 -26.36 2.75
CA LEU A 500 7.33 -26.13 4.01
C LEU A 500 7.08 -27.43 4.78
N LEU A 501 7.11 -28.58 4.11
CA LEU A 501 7.02 -29.91 4.76
C LEU A 501 8.37 -30.38 5.33
N ARG A 502 9.45 -29.63 5.11
CA ARG A 502 10.81 -29.95 5.59
C ARG A 502 11.19 -29.07 6.79
N LEU A 503 12.48 -28.97 7.10
CA LEU A 503 12.99 -28.19 8.22
C LEU A 503 12.71 -26.67 8.04
N PRO A 504 12.17 -25.99 9.07
CA PRO A 504 11.95 -24.54 9.12
C PRO A 504 13.12 -23.69 8.66
N THR A 505 14.33 -24.10 9.04
CA THR A 505 15.58 -23.38 8.79
C THR A 505 15.93 -23.28 7.30
N THR A 506 15.37 -24.14 6.46
CA THR A 506 15.61 -24.11 5.01
C THR A 506 14.71 -23.09 4.32
N TRP A 507 13.40 -23.23 4.47
CA TRP A 507 12.45 -22.35 3.77
C TRP A 507 12.38 -20.95 4.39
N GLY A 508 12.68 -20.82 5.68
CA GLY A 508 12.72 -19.51 6.33
C GLY A 508 13.85 -18.61 5.80
N ARG A 509 14.92 -19.16 5.20
CA ARG A 509 15.91 -18.36 4.46
C ARG A 509 15.32 -17.75 3.19
N TRP A 510 14.44 -18.48 2.49
CA TRP A 510 13.70 -17.93 1.35
C TRP A 510 12.71 -16.86 1.80
N ALA A 511 12.13 -17.01 2.99
CA ALA A 511 11.21 -16.03 3.55
C ALA A 511 11.93 -14.73 3.97
N ALA A 512 13.21 -14.83 4.36
CA ALA A 512 14.03 -13.68 4.73
C ALA A 512 14.69 -12.98 3.53
N ASP A 513 14.70 -13.61 2.36
CA ASP A 513 15.22 -13.05 1.12
C ASP A 513 14.14 -12.20 0.42
N PRO A 514 14.35 -10.88 0.22
CA PRO A 514 13.33 -9.99 -0.34
C PRO A 514 12.82 -10.42 -1.72
N GLY A 515 13.66 -11.05 -2.54
CA GLY A 515 13.28 -11.52 -3.88
C GLY A 515 12.38 -12.76 -3.87
N ARG A 516 12.47 -13.59 -2.84
CA ARG A 516 11.70 -14.85 -2.69
C ARG A 516 10.56 -14.76 -1.68
N GLN A 517 10.56 -13.74 -0.84
CA GLN A 517 9.62 -13.56 0.27
C GLN A 517 8.15 -13.69 -0.19
N HIS A 518 7.78 -13.07 -1.32
CA HIS A 518 6.38 -13.10 -1.80
C HIS A 518 5.91 -14.51 -2.14
N LEU A 519 6.79 -15.36 -2.68
CA LEU A 519 6.46 -16.75 -2.99
C LEU A 519 6.16 -17.55 -1.72
N VAL A 520 6.93 -17.31 -0.66
CA VAL A 520 6.67 -17.93 0.65
C VAL A 520 5.36 -17.43 1.23
N ASP A 521 5.13 -16.12 1.19
CA ASP A 521 3.90 -15.51 1.69
C ASP A 521 2.65 -16.03 1.00
N GLU A 522 2.67 -16.11 -0.33
CA GLU A 522 1.53 -16.62 -1.10
C GLU A 522 1.21 -18.08 -0.76
N VAL A 523 2.24 -18.92 -0.54
CA VAL A 523 2.02 -20.31 -0.12
C VAL A 523 1.44 -20.38 1.29
N LEU A 524 2.00 -19.63 2.25
CA LEU A 524 1.47 -19.58 3.62
C LEU A 524 0.03 -19.04 3.66
N ASP A 525 -0.26 -18.04 2.82
CA ASP A 525 -1.58 -17.43 2.68
C ASP A 525 -2.60 -18.37 2.00
N ALA A 526 -2.13 -19.36 1.23
CA ALA A 526 -2.97 -20.40 0.63
C ALA A 526 -3.13 -21.65 1.52
N LEU A 527 -2.34 -21.81 2.60
CA LEU A 527 -2.47 -22.95 3.51
C LEU A 527 -3.77 -22.89 4.32
N PRO A 528 -4.49 -24.02 4.48
CA PRO A 528 -5.59 -24.12 5.45
C PRO A 528 -5.10 -23.83 6.88
N SER A 529 -5.94 -23.21 7.71
CA SER A 529 -5.58 -22.80 9.08
C SER A 529 -4.97 -23.93 9.92
N ARG A 530 -5.49 -25.16 9.79
CA ARG A 530 -4.93 -26.34 10.48
C ARG A 530 -3.48 -26.63 10.08
N ARG A 531 -3.16 -26.55 8.78
CA ARG A 531 -1.78 -26.79 8.30
C ARG A 531 -0.86 -25.64 8.71
N LEU A 532 -1.33 -24.40 8.64
CA LEU A 532 -0.56 -23.25 9.12
C LEU A 532 -0.26 -23.37 10.62
N LEU A 533 -1.23 -23.83 11.42
CA LEU A 533 -1.05 -24.07 12.85
C LEU A 533 -0.01 -25.15 13.13
N SER A 534 -0.12 -26.32 12.49
CA SER A 534 0.88 -27.39 12.65
C SER A 534 2.29 -26.97 12.22
N LEU A 535 2.39 -26.16 11.15
CA LEU A 535 3.66 -25.58 10.74
C LEU A 535 4.19 -24.61 11.80
N SER A 536 3.32 -23.81 12.42
CA SER A 536 3.68 -22.89 13.50
C SER A 536 4.18 -23.62 14.74
N GLU A 537 3.52 -24.71 15.14
CA GLU A 537 3.97 -25.59 16.23
C GLU A 537 5.36 -26.15 15.97
N GLN A 538 5.64 -26.56 14.73
CA GLN A 538 6.95 -27.05 14.35
C GLN A 538 8.01 -25.95 14.45
N VAL A 539 7.76 -24.77 13.86
CA VAL A 539 8.71 -23.65 13.90
C VAL A 539 9.00 -23.18 15.33
N VAL A 540 7.97 -23.10 16.18
CA VAL A 540 8.13 -22.70 17.59
C VAL A 540 9.01 -23.69 18.37
N ARG A 541 8.83 -25.00 18.13
CA ARG A 541 9.62 -26.05 18.80
C ARG A 541 11.06 -26.11 18.32
N GLU A 542 11.28 -25.92 17.03
CA GLU A 542 12.60 -26.00 16.39
C GLU A 542 13.29 -24.63 16.29
N HIS A 543 12.81 -23.61 17.01
CA HIS A 543 13.34 -22.26 16.91
C HIS A 543 14.77 -22.14 17.45
N ASP A 544 15.65 -21.52 16.67
CA ASP A 544 17.00 -21.13 17.05
C ASP A 544 17.25 -19.70 16.57
N GLY A 545 17.21 -18.74 17.50
CA GLY A 545 17.39 -17.31 17.21
C GLY A 545 18.77 -16.94 16.64
N SER A 546 19.74 -17.85 16.65
CA SER A 546 21.05 -17.65 16.02
C SER A 546 21.07 -17.97 14.51
N GLU A 547 20.05 -18.67 14.00
CA GLU A 547 19.95 -19.05 12.60
C GLU A 547 18.99 -18.14 11.81
N LEU A 548 19.49 -17.48 10.76
CA LEU A 548 18.69 -16.62 9.88
C LEU A 548 17.43 -17.31 9.33
N GLY A 549 17.55 -18.60 9.01
CA GLY A 549 16.41 -19.38 8.53
C GLY A 549 15.30 -19.54 9.57
N SER A 550 15.66 -19.77 10.83
CA SER A 550 14.67 -19.87 11.91
C SER A 550 13.98 -18.54 12.16
N VAL A 551 14.76 -17.44 12.17
CA VAL A 551 14.24 -16.06 12.28
C VAL A 551 13.26 -15.74 11.15
N GLY A 552 13.65 -16.01 9.89
CA GLY A 552 12.80 -15.77 8.73
C GLY A 552 11.51 -16.61 8.73
N ALA A 553 11.56 -17.84 9.26
CA ALA A 553 10.37 -18.69 9.40
C ALA A 553 9.38 -18.13 10.43
N VAL A 554 9.87 -17.67 11.59
CA VAL A 554 9.05 -17.02 12.62
C VAL A 554 8.42 -15.73 12.07
N ASP A 555 9.23 -14.86 11.47
CA ASP A 555 8.77 -13.61 10.84
C ASP A 555 7.67 -13.88 9.79
N ALA A 556 7.82 -14.94 8.99
CA ALA A 556 6.87 -15.31 7.95
C ALA A 556 5.54 -15.83 8.47
N LEU A 557 5.57 -16.72 9.46
CA LEU A 557 4.36 -17.25 10.07
C LEU A 557 3.62 -16.19 10.87
N PHE A 558 4.35 -15.35 11.60
CA PHE A 558 3.80 -14.18 12.27
C PHE A 558 3.02 -13.32 11.26
N SER A 559 3.65 -13.06 10.11
CA SER A 559 3.06 -12.24 9.05
C SER A 559 1.84 -12.88 8.41
N ALA A 560 1.89 -14.19 8.13
CA ALA A 560 0.78 -14.93 7.54
C ALA A 560 -0.44 -15.01 8.48
N TRP A 561 -0.21 -15.24 9.78
CA TRP A 561 -1.27 -15.15 10.79
C TRP A 561 -1.82 -13.73 10.91
N GLY A 562 -0.97 -12.70 10.85
CA GLY A 562 -1.41 -11.31 10.77
C GLY A 562 -2.44 -11.04 9.68
N ARG A 563 -2.09 -11.42 8.44
CA ARG A 563 -2.98 -11.24 7.28
C ARG A 563 -4.24 -12.09 7.34
N ARG A 564 -4.14 -13.30 7.89
CA ARG A 564 -5.30 -14.21 7.98
C ARG A 564 -6.29 -13.74 9.03
N LEU A 565 -5.79 -13.31 10.18
CA LEU A 565 -6.63 -12.99 11.31
C LEU A 565 -7.31 -11.62 11.19
N GLU A 566 -6.82 -10.77 10.28
CA GLU A 566 -7.57 -9.59 9.80
C GLU A 566 -8.91 -9.98 9.15
N LYS A 567 -9.02 -11.18 8.57
CA LYS A 567 -10.22 -11.65 7.86
C LYS A 567 -11.09 -12.56 8.72
N GLU A 568 -10.47 -13.41 9.53
CA GLU A 568 -11.16 -14.48 10.28
C GLU A 568 -10.52 -14.69 11.66
N PRO A 569 -11.28 -14.71 12.77
CA PRO A 569 -10.71 -14.95 14.10
C PRO A 569 -10.13 -16.37 14.23
N ALA A 570 -9.06 -16.51 15.04
CA ALA A 570 -8.45 -17.81 15.32
C ALA A 570 -9.37 -18.72 16.15
N ALA A 571 -9.30 -20.03 15.92
CA ALA A 571 -9.92 -21.01 16.81
C ALA A 571 -9.21 -21.05 18.17
N SER A 572 -9.96 -21.36 19.24
CA SER A 572 -9.45 -21.30 20.62
C SER A 572 -8.29 -22.27 20.90
N ASP A 573 -8.18 -23.34 20.14
CA ASP A 573 -7.09 -24.33 20.22
C ASP A 573 -5.79 -23.84 19.57
N ALA A 574 -5.84 -22.82 18.72
CA ALA A 574 -4.66 -22.21 18.11
C ALA A 574 -3.92 -21.22 19.05
N LEU A 575 -4.56 -20.78 20.14
CA LEU A 575 -4.09 -19.69 20.98
C LEU A 575 -2.70 -19.93 21.59
N GLU A 576 -2.44 -21.15 22.07
CA GLU A 576 -1.18 -21.51 22.73
C GLU A 576 0.01 -21.42 21.76
N THR A 577 -0.15 -21.98 20.56
CA THR A 577 0.87 -21.93 19.50
C THR A 577 1.10 -20.50 19.02
N LEU A 578 0.04 -19.72 18.82
CA LEU A 578 0.16 -18.32 18.40
C LEU A 578 0.86 -17.47 19.46
N HIS A 579 0.57 -17.71 20.74
CA HIS A 579 1.28 -17.08 21.84
C HIS A 579 2.77 -17.44 21.87
N ALA A 580 3.10 -18.72 21.70
CA ALA A 580 4.50 -19.14 21.64
C ALA A 580 5.23 -18.58 20.41
N LEU A 581 4.56 -18.49 19.25
CA LEU A 581 5.09 -17.82 18.05
C LEU A 581 5.36 -16.33 18.30
N ALA A 582 4.48 -15.66 19.03
CA ALA A 582 4.63 -14.26 19.42
C ALA A 582 5.86 -14.03 20.32
N LEU A 583 6.08 -14.93 21.28
CA LEU A 583 7.26 -14.89 22.15
C LEU A 583 8.55 -15.06 21.33
N ARG A 584 8.59 -16.01 20.39
CA ARG A 584 9.75 -16.16 19.48
C ARG A 584 9.98 -14.90 18.65
N GLN A 585 8.92 -14.27 18.15
CA GLN A 585 9.04 -13.00 17.43
C GLN A 585 9.66 -11.91 18.30
N LEU A 586 9.28 -11.81 19.58
CA LEU A 586 9.86 -10.83 20.49
C LEU A 586 11.32 -11.15 20.86
N GLU A 587 11.68 -12.42 21.01
CA GLU A 587 13.08 -12.83 21.21
C GLU A 587 13.97 -12.37 20.05
N VAL A 588 13.49 -12.54 18.81
CA VAL A 588 14.15 -12.05 17.60
C VAL A 588 14.36 -10.53 17.65
N LEU A 589 13.38 -9.77 18.17
CA LEU A 589 13.40 -8.31 18.25
C LEU A 589 14.24 -7.77 19.42
N GLY A 590 14.30 -8.49 20.54
CA GLY A 590 14.94 -8.08 21.79
C GLY A 590 16.46 -7.83 21.69
N GLY A 591 17.09 -8.22 20.58
CA GLY A 591 18.52 -8.10 20.36
C GLY A 591 19.04 -6.75 19.84
N ARG A 592 18.33 -6.01 18.97
CA ARG A 592 19.02 -4.96 18.16
C ARG A 592 18.27 -3.69 17.74
N SER A 593 16.96 -3.54 17.92
CA SER A 593 16.31 -2.27 17.57
C SER A 593 14.93 -2.19 18.17
N GLY A 594 14.53 -1.03 18.71
CA GLY A 594 13.14 -0.75 19.10
C GLY A 594 12.19 -0.70 17.89
N ARG A 595 12.05 -1.82 17.19
CA ARG A 595 11.08 -2.13 16.13
C ARG A 595 10.15 -3.19 16.70
N THR A 596 8.84 -3.06 16.49
CA THR A 596 7.81 -4.05 16.86
C THR A 596 7.51 -5.02 15.72
N CYS A 597 8.00 -4.77 14.52
CA CYS A 597 7.66 -5.52 13.31
C CYS A 597 8.71 -6.57 12.91
N PRO A 598 8.32 -7.62 12.15
CA PRO A 598 9.24 -8.61 11.58
C PRO A 598 10.51 -8.00 10.99
N MET A 599 11.67 -8.53 11.34
CA MET A 599 12.97 -7.92 11.01
C MET A 599 13.37 -8.13 9.55
N THR A 600 13.03 -9.30 9.00
CA THR A 600 13.42 -9.72 7.64
C THR A 600 12.46 -9.20 6.57
N ARG A 601 11.44 -8.41 6.95
CA ARG A 601 10.33 -8.02 6.06
C ARG A 601 10.18 -6.49 5.96
N PRO A 602 10.86 -5.84 5.00
CA PRO A 602 10.72 -4.41 4.78
C PRO A 602 9.28 -4.05 4.35
N GLY A 603 8.74 -2.93 4.83
CA GLY A 603 7.39 -2.45 4.49
C GLY A 603 6.27 -2.86 5.45
N PHE A 604 6.56 -3.67 6.48
CA PHE A 604 5.56 -4.03 7.50
C PHE A 604 5.00 -2.81 8.25
N GLY A 605 5.73 -1.69 8.30
CA GLY A 605 5.40 -0.50 9.09
C GLY A 605 4.23 0.36 8.60
N GLU A 606 3.71 0.19 7.37
CA GLU A 606 2.75 1.13 6.76
C GLU A 606 1.31 0.59 6.62
N GLY A 607 1.04 -0.66 7.02
CA GLY A 607 -0.26 -1.33 6.80
C GLY A 607 -0.98 -1.85 8.07
N SER A 608 -2.01 -2.69 7.86
CA SER A 608 -2.80 -3.39 8.90
C SER A 608 -1.97 -4.38 9.71
N ASN A 609 -0.97 -5.03 9.13
CA ASN A 609 -0.19 -6.05 9.83
C ASN A 609 0.71 -5.49 10.95
N ALA A 610 1.10 -4.22 10.90
CA ALA A 610 1.83 -3.62 12.01
C ALA A 610 0.95 -3.35 13.23
N TRP A 611 -0.38 -3.26 13.08
CA TRP A 611 -1.28 -3.27 14.24
C TRP A 611 -1.17 -4.57 15.05
N LEU A 612 -1.09 -5.74 14.38
CA LEU A 612 -0.98 -7.01 15.11
C LEU A 612 0.38 -7.13 15.82
N ALA A 613 1.46 -6.74 15.14
CA ALA A 613 2.79 -6.59 15.73
C ALA A 613 2.78 -5.68 16.97
N ASP A 614 2.11 -4.54 16.88
CA ASP A 614 1.96 -3.61 17.99
C ASP A 614 1.13 -4.22 19.13
N CYS A 615 0.00 -4.89 18.84
CA CYS A 615 -0.85 -5.53 19.86
C CYS A 615 -0.15 -6.69 20.58
N TRP A 616 0.54 -7.54 19.84
CA TRP A 616 1.27 -8.67 20.40
C TRP A 616 2.36 -8.12 21.32
N SER A 617 3.26 -7.29 20.77
CA SER A 617 4.36 -6.67 21.54
C SER A 617 3.86 -5.97 22.79
N TRP A 618 2.75 -5.23 22.66
CA TRP A 618 2.16 -4.51 23.77
C TRP A 618 1.58 -5.42 24.84
N SER A 619 0.89 -6.51 24.46
CA SER A 619 0.33 -7.46 25.43
C SER A 619 1.37 -8.18 26.28
N PHE A 620 2.62 -8.27 25.80
CA PHE A 620 3.75 -8.79 26.59
C PHE A 620 4.44 -7.72 27.43
N ALA A 621 4.37 -6.46 27.01
CA ALA A 621 5.04 -5.34 27.65
C ALA A 621 4.22 -4.70 28.79
N VAL A 622 2.89 -4.87 28.78
CA VAL A 622 1.98 -4.24 29.73
C VAL A 622 1.20 -5.30 30.48
N PRO A 623 1.01 -5.18 31.82
CA PRO A 623 0.22 -6.14 32.58
C PRO A 623 -1.17 -6.36 31.98
N PRO A 624 -1.72 -7.58 32.07
CA PRO A 624 -3.08 -7.84 31.65
C PRO A 624 -4.04 -6.90 32.38
N PRO A 625 -5.08 -6.41 31.71
CA PRO A 625 -6.06 -5.58 32.37
C PRO A 625 -6.83 -6.39 33.43
N ALA A 626 -7.39 -5.71 34.43
CA ALA A 626 -8.09 -6.35 35.55
C ALA A 626 -9.40 -7.09 35.16
N TRP A 627 -9.81 -7.03 33.89
CA TRP A 627 -11.00 -7.71 33.36
C TRP A 627 -10.58 -8.82 32.38
N PRO A 628 -11.39 -9.88 32.25
CA PRO A 628 -11.05 -11.00 31.39
C PRO A 628 -11.08 -10.61 29.91
N VAL A 629 -9.95 -10.78 29.21
CA VAL A 629 -9.86 -10.57 27.76
C VAL A 629 -10.86 -11.49 27.06
N ALA A 630 -11.75 -10.88 26.26
CA ALA A 630 -12.79 -11.57 25.52
C ALA A 630 -12.17 -12.67 24.64
N PRO A 631 -12.75 -13.88 24.54
CA PRO A 631 -12.15 -15.02 23.84
C PRO A 631 -11.67 -14.69 22.42
N GLU A 632 -12.39 -13.82 21.71
CA GLU A 632 -12.12 -13.43 20.33
C GLU A 632 -10.91 -12.47 20.21
N LEU A 633 -10.56 -11.78 21.30
CA LEU A 633 -9.43 -10.84 21.37
C LEU A 633 -8.18 -11.46 21.99
N ARG A 634 -8.29 -12.67 22.57
CA ARG A 634 -7.19 -13.32 23.30
C ARG A 634 -5.91 -13.47 22.47
N TRP A 635 -6.06 -13.80 21.19
CA TRP A 635 -4.91 -13.92 20.29
C TRP A 635 -4.37 -12.59 19.77
N HIS A 636 -5.13 -11.48 19.83
CA HIS A 636 -4.57 -10.16 19.55
C HIS A 636 -3.67 -9.68 20.69
N PHE A 637 -3.92 -10.16 21.90
CA PHE A 637 -3.17 -9.79 23.10
C PHE A 637 -2.62 -11.02 23.83
N PRO A 638 -1.78 -11.83 23.16
CA PRO A 638 -1.36 -13.13 23.67
C PRO A 638 -0.66 -13.04 25.05
N GLY A 639 0.11 -11.98 25.33
CA GLY A 639 0.76 -11.78 26.62
C GLY A 639 -0.19 -11.52 27.79
N TRP A 640 -1.45 -11.15 27.53
CA TRP A 640 -2.47 -10.97 28.57
C TRP A 640 -3.25 -12.24 28.90
N THR A 641 -3.01 -13.30 28.13
CA THR A 641 -3.78 -14.54 28.21
C THR A 641 -2.98 -15.70 28.76
N SER A 642 -1.66 -15.51 28.90
CA SER A 642 -0.77 -16.53 29.44
C SER A 642 -0.56 -16.36 30.95
N PRO A 643 -0.78 -17.41 31.76
CA PRO A 643 -0.44 -17.41 33.18
C PRO A 643 1.08 -17.52 33.44
N ALA A 644 1.91 -17.80 32.42
CA ALA A 644 3.34 -18.14 32.58
C ALA A 644 4.29 -16.95 32.72
N LEU A 645 3.82 -15.71 32.50
CA LEU A 645 4.68 -14.52 32.45
C LEU A 645 5.03 -13.92 33.82
N SER A 646 4.59 -14.53 34.94
CA SER A 646 4.90 -14.00 36.27
C SER A 646 6.39 -14.03 36.62
N ASP A 647 7.17 -14.98 36.06
CA ASP A 647 8.57 -15.18 36.45
C ASP A 647 9.60 -15.08 35.30
N GLU A 648 9.23 -15.36 34.03
CA GLU A 648 10.18 -15.32 32.88
C GLU A 648 10.23 -13.96 32.13
N GLY A 649 9.33 -13.01 32.47
CA GLY A 649 9.15 -11.73 31.76
C GLY A 649 10.14 -10.60 32.13
N ALA A 650 11.11 -10.86 33.00
CA ALA A 650 12.02 -9.82 33.51
C ALA A 650 12.82 -9.08 32.40
N TRP A 651 13.07 -9.73 31.26
CA TRP A 651 13.76 -9.11 30.13
C TRP A 651 12.88 -8.14 29.33
N CYS A 652 11.55 -8.36 29.28
CA CYS A 652 10.60 -7.45 28.62
C CYS A 652 10.53 -6.09 29.34
N LEU A 653 10.68 -6.06 30.67
CA LEU A 653 10.75 -4.81 31.45
C LEU A 653 11.94 -3.93 31.05
N SER A 654 13.10 -4.54 30.74
CA SER A 654 14.28 -3.81 30.22
C SER A 654 14.09 -3.25 28.80
N TRP A 655 13.17 -3.81 28.03
CA TRP A 655 12.78 -3.34 26.70
C TRP A 655 11.78 -2.18 26.81
N VAL A 656 10.82 -2.27 27.74
CA VAL A 656 9.86 -1.19 28.09
C VAL A 656 10.58 0.11 28.49
N GLU A 657 11.66 0.03 29.28
CA GLU A 657 12.45 1.21 29.64
C GLU A 657 13.19 1.83 28.43
N ARG A 658 13.62 1.03 27.46
CA ARG A 658 14.27 1.50 26.22
C ARG A 658 13.29 2.09 25.19
N VAL A 659 12.05 1.64 25.20
CA VAL A 659 11.01 2.08 24.24
C VAL A 659 10.31 3.36 24.69
N LYS A 660 10.27 3.68 26.00
CA LYS A 660 9.65 4.91 26.56
C LYS A 660 9.95 6.22 25.80
N GLY A 661 11.15 6.39 25.23
CA GLY A 661 11.51 7.58 24.44
C GLY A 661 11.07 7.56 22.96
N ARG A 662 10.68 6.40 22.42
CA ARG A 662 10.09 6.24 21.07
C ARG A 662 8.57 6.12 21.09
N VAL A 663 7.99 5.91 22.29
CA VAL A 663 6.55 5.81 22.48
C VAL A 663 5.84 6.96 21.77
N ASP A 664 6.25 8.23 21.85
CA ASP A 664 5.51 9.33 21.21
C ASP A 664 5.24 9.20 19.69
N GLN A 665 6.20 8.71 18.88
CA GLN A 665 6.00 8.55 17.42
C GLN A 665 5.20 7.28 17.07
N ASP A 666 5.51 6.16 17.73
CA ASP A 666 4.78 4.90 17.50
C ASP A 666 3.39 4.95 18.16
N TYR A 667 3.23 5.71 19.23
CA TYR A 667 1.97 6.05 19.90
C TYR A 667 1.03 6.78 18.96
N THR A 668 1.51 7.76 18.19
CA THR A 668 0.69 8.45 17.19
C THR A 668 0.15 7.48 16.13
N ARG A 669 0.99 6.52 15.68
CA ARG A 669 0.58 5.47 14.72
C ARG A 669 -0.36 4.45 15.34
N LEU A 670 -0.11 4.05 16.57
CA LEU A 670 -0.90 3.08 17.33
C LEU A 670 -2.29 3.65 17.66
N VAL A 671 -2.37 4.94 17.98
CA VAL A 671 -3.61 5.73 18.12
C VAL A 671 -4.39 5.82 16.80
N ALA A 672 -3.72 6.13 15.70
CA ALA A 672 -4.36 6.18 14.38
C ALA A 672 -4.90 4.81 13.94
N ARG A 673 -4.20 3.72 14.30
CA ARG A 673 -4.63 2.33 14.02
C ARG A 673 -5.72 1.83 14.95
N ALA A 674 -5.65 2.14 16.25
CA ALA A 674 -6.70 1.85 17.21
C ALA A 674 -8.04 2.49 16.81
N SER A 675 -7.99 3.68 16.18
CA SER A 675 -9.17 4.33 15.59
C SER A 675 -9.80 3.50 14.46
N ARG A 676 -9.00 2.84 13.61
CA ARG A 676 -9.51 1.93 12.56
C ARG A 676 -10.16 0.67 13.13
N VAL A 677 -9.71 0.17 14.27
CA VAL A 677 -10.32 -1.00 14.94
C VAL A 677 -11.76 -0.71 15.36
N LEU A 678 -12.09 0.54 15.71
CA LEU A 678 -13.46 0.97 15.98
C LEU A 678 -14.31 1.04 14.71
N GLU A 679 -13.71 1.35 13.55
CA GLU A 679 -14.40 1.32 12.26
C GLU A 679 -14.78 -0.13 11.85
N TYR A 680 -13.91 -1.11 12.12
CA TYR A 680 -14.15 -2.53 11.78
C TYR A 680 -14.98 -3.29 12.82
N GLY A 681 -14.88 -2.94 14.12
CA GLY A 681 -15.57 -3.64 15.21
C GLY A 681 -17.08 -3.37 15.29
N GLY A 682 -17.59 -2.42 14.50
CA GLY A 682 -18.95 -1.91 14.64
C GLY A 682 -19.18 -1.14 15.95
N PRO A 683 -20.32 -0.45 16.10
CA PRO A 683 -20.61 0.44 17.24
C PRO A 683 -20.79 -0.27 18.59
N THR A 684 -20.53 -1.57 18.68
CA THR A 684 -20.73 -2.35 19.91
C THR A 684 -19.48 -2.35 20.77
N LEU A 685 -19.45 -1.38 21.70
CA LEU A 685 -18.62 -1.28 22.92
C LEU A 685 -17.09 -1.47 22.73
N PRO A 686 -16.27 -0.49 23.13
CA PRO A 686 -14.84 -0.70 23.19
C PRO A 686 -14.54 -1.81 24.20
N PRO A 687 -13.45 -2.59 24.02
CA PRO A 687 -12.99 -3.50 25.06
C PRO A 687 -12.92 -2.71 26.37
N ARG A 688 -13.39 -3.28 27.49
CA ARG A 688 -13.21 -2.62 28.81
C ARG A 688 -11.70 -2.43 29.04
N GLY A 689 -11.27 -1.52 29.91
CA GLY A 689 -9.84 -1.28 30.25
C GLY A 689 -8.86 -1.19 29.06
N ILE A 690 -9.24 -0.39 28.07
CA ILE A 690 -8.29 0.35 27.23
C ILE A 690 -7.30 1.06 28.16
N PRO A 691 -5.98 0.98 27.91
CA PRO A 691 -4.99 1.72 28.67
C PRO A 691 -5.29 3.20 28.67
N TYR A 692 -5.04 3.82 29.82
CA TYR A 692 -5.36 5.22 30.03
C TYR A 692 -4.79 6.15 28.96
N PHE A 693 -3.58 5.87 28.48
CA PHE A 693 -2.91 6.69 27.45
C PHE A 693 -3.54 6.53 26.06
N LEU A 694 -4.30 5.45 25.79
CA LEU A 694 -5.06 5.28 24.54
C LEU A 694 -6.49 5.81 24.64
N LEU A 695 -7.02 5.99 25.85
CA LEU A 695 -8.39 6.49 26.05
C LEU A 695 -8.67 7.82 25.33
N PRO A 696 -7.78 8.84 25.31
CA PRO A 696 -8.02 10.08 24.58
C PRO A 696 -8.28 9.85 23.09
N ALA A 697 -7.48 8.99 22.46
CA ALA A 697 -7.59 8.63 21.05
C ALA A 697 -8.88 7.85 20.75
N PHE A 698 -9.16 6.82 21.55
CA PHE A 698 -10.38 6.03 21.45
C PHE A 698 -11.63 6.90 21.61
N MET A 699 -11.59 7.91 22.50
CA MET A 699 -12.72 8.81 22.71
C MET A 699 -12.97 9.76 21.55
N VAL A 700 -11.92 10.35 20.96
CA VAL A 700 -12.07 11.22 19.78
C VAL A 700 -12.58 10.41 18.59
N SER A 701 -12.03 9.22 18.34
CA SER A 701 -12.51 8.34 17.27
C SER A 701 -13.94 7.85 17.53
N ALA A 702 -14.27 7.42 18.76
CA ALA A 702 -15.62 7.04 19.13
C ALA A 702 -16.63 8.17 18.92
N ALA A 703 -16.25 9.43 19.15
CA ALA A 703 -17.15 10.57 18.95
C ALA A 703 -17.55 10.81 17.50
N HIS A 704 -16.72 10.39 16.54
CA HIS A 704 -17.07 10.45 15.12
C HIS A 704 -18.12 9.39 14.72
N HIS A 705 -18.32 8.35 15.55
CA HIS A 705 -19.19 7.20 15.24
C HIS A 705 -20.39 7.04 16.20
N ASP A 706 -20.15 7.05 17.51
CA ASP A 706 -21.15 6.97 18.58
C ASP A 706 -20.71 7.79 19.81
N ILE A 707 -21.27 9.00 19.90
CA ILE A 707 -21.06 9.96 20.98
C ILE A 707 -21.45 9.39 22.36
N ALA A 708 -22.40 8.46 22.45
CA ALA A 708 -22.81 7.85 23.73
C ALA A 708 -21.74 6.90 24.32
N LEU A 709 -20.82 6.41 23.49
CA LEU A 709 -19.67 5.60 23.91
C LEU A 709 -18.68 6.43 24.75
N VAL A 710 -18.49 7.70 24.38
CA VAL A 710 -17.56 8.64 25.00
C VAL A 710 -17.89 8.89 26.47
N SER A 711 -19.19 9.06 26.77
CA SER A 711 -19.68 9.26 28.14
C SER A 711 -19.32 8.09 29.08
N ARG A 712 -19.25 6.87 28.55
CA ARG A 712 -18.90 5.66 29.32
C ARG A 712 -17.39 5.51 29.54
N LEU A 713 -16.57 5.93 28.58
CA LEU A 713 -15.11 5.86 28.66
C LEU A 713 -14.52 6.87 29.64
N ILE A 714 -15.12 8.06 29.72
CA ILE A 714 -14.67 9.17 30.57
C ILE A 714 -14.75 8.86 32.05
N ALA A 715 -15.81 8.15 32.45
CA ALA A 715 -15.97 7.66 33.81
C ALA A 715 -14.76 6.83 34.29
N GLN A 716 -14.15 6.06 33.38
CA GLN A 716 -12.97 5.24 33.68
C GLN A 716 -11.65 6.05 33.60
N ALA A 717 -11.60 7.04 32.72
CA ALA A 717 -10.37 7.73 32.36
C ALA A 717 -9.97 8.87 33.31
N VAL A 718 -10.97 9.57 33.89
CA VAL A 718 -10.76 10.79 34.69
C VAL A 718 -10.01 10.54 36.01
N GLN A 719 -9.85 9.28 36.41
CA GLN A 719 -9.10 8.90 37.61
C GLN A 719 -7.58 8.74 37.37
N GLN A 720 -7.09 8.98 36.14
CA GLN A 720 -5.71 8.69 35.74
C GLN A 720 -4.90 9.98 35.51
N ASP A 721 -3.63 9.98 35.93
CA ASP A 721 -2.71 11.11 35.79
C ASP A 721 -2.39 11.44 34.32
N GLY A 722 -2.34 12.73 33.98
CA GLY A 722 -1.95 13.25 32.65
C GLY A 722 -2.99 13.07 31.53
N PHE A 723 -4.06 12.31 31.78
CA PHE A 723 -5.12 12.04 30.79
C PHE A 723 -5.81 13.32 30.31
N VAL A 724 -6.03 14.28 31.21
CA VAL A 724 -6.78 15.50 30.93
C VAL A 724 -6.01 16.42 29.98
N GLU A 725 -4.72 16.62 30.22
CA GLU A 725 -3.86 17.44 29.35
C GLU A 725 -3.78 16.86 27.93
N GLU A 726 -3.60 15.54 27.83
CA GLU A 726 -3.50 14.85 26.55
C GLU A 726 -4.83 14.83 25.78
N LEU A 727 -5.95 14.62 26.48
CA LEU A 727 -7.29 14.73 25.90
C LEU A 727 -7.54 16.13 25.35
N LEU A 728 -7.23 17.18 26.12
CA LEU A 728 -7.43 18.56 25.70
C LEU A 728 -6.57 18.93 24.49
N GLN A 729 -5.30 18.51 24.46
CA GLN A 729 -4.41 18.75 23.33
C GLN A 729 -4.96 18.15 22.03
N ARG A 730 -5.56 16.96 22.10
CA ARG A 730 -6.19 16.29 20.95
C ARG A 730 -7.52 16.94 20.55
N LEU A 731 -8.37 17.26 21.52
CA LEU A 731 -9.65 17.92 21.28
C LEU A 731 -9.48 19.27 20.57
N GLN A 732 -8.40 20.01 20.88
CA GLN A 732 -8.09 21.28 20.22
C GLN A 732 -7.79 21.13 18.72
N GLN A 733 -7.46 19.93 18.24
CA GLN A 733 -7.20 19.64 16.82
C GLN A 733 -8.48 19.35 16.03
N GLU A 734 -9.61 19.15 16.71
CA GLU A 734 -10.88 18.75 16.10
C GLU A 734 -11.75 19.95 15.70
N GLY A 735 -12.69 19.74 14.78
CA GLY A 735 -13.63 20.78 14.35
C GLY A 735 -14.61 21.23 15.46
N PRO A 736 -15.11 22.48 15.42
CA PRO A 736 -15.93 23.09 16.48
C PRO A 736 -17.24 22.32 16.78
N LEU A 737 -17.81 21.66 15.77
CA LEU A 737 -19.02 20.83 15.94
C LEU A 737 -18.73 19.57 16.77
N LEU A 738 -17.61 18.91 16.50
CA LEU A 738 -17.22 17.71 17.24
C LEU A 738 -16.79 18.07 18.66
N GLN A 739 -16.06 19.18 18.84
CA GLN A 739 -15.68 19.66 20.17
C GLN A 739 -16.92 19.93 21.04
N ARG A 740 -17.98 20.53 20.50
CA ARG A 740 -19.25 20.74 21.21
C ARG A 740 -19.94 19.43 21.59
N ALA A 741 -19.99 18.46 20.68
CA ALA A 741 -20.62 17.16 20.94
C ALA A 741 -19.83 16.32 21.96
N LEU A 742 -18.49 16.38 21.89
CA LEU A 742 -17.57 15.79 22.85
C LEU A 742 -17.71 16.45 24.22
N ALA A 743 -17.79 17.77 24.29
CA ALA A 743 -17.99 18.48 25.55
C ALA A 743 -19.28 18.03 26.25
N ALA A 744 -20.37 17.84 25.50
CA ALA A 744 -21.64 17.37 26.06
C ALA A 744 -21.53 15.96 26.64
N SER A 745 -20.80 15.08 25.94
CA SER A 745 -20.59 13.69 26.39
C SER A 745 -19.61 13.57 27.54
N VAL A 746 -18.57 14.40 27.53
CA VAL A 746 -17.62 14.51 28.64
C VAL A 746 -18.34 14.98 29.88
N PHE A 747 -19.13 16.03 29.75
CA PHE A 747 -19.93 16.55 30.84
C PHE A 747 -20.95 15.53 31.35
N HIS A 748 -21.65 14.82 30.44
CA HIS A 748 -22.60 13.77 30.80
C HIS A 748 -21.95 12.58 31.51
N GLY A 749 -20.78 12.12 31.04
CA GLY A 749 -20.00 11.07 31.70
C GLY A 749 -19.56 11.47 33.11
N LEU A 750 -19.03 12.70 33.27
CA LEU A 750 -18.64 13.27 34.56
C LEU A 750 -19.82 13.44 35.51
N ALA A 751 -21.00 13.78 34.98
CA ALA A 751 -22.23 13.96 35.74
C ALA A 751 -22.82 12.64 36.23
N LYS A 752 -22.76 11.58 35.43
CA LYS A 752 -23.30 10.27 35.75
C LYS A 752 -22.54 9.52 36.86
N GLU A 753 -21.24 9.77 37.01
CA GLU A 753 -20.39 9.17 38.05
C GLU A 753 -20.56 9.81 39.46
N ALA A 754 -21.72 10.45 39.72
CA ALA A 754 -22.26 10.94 40.99
C ALA A 754 -21.35 11.81 41.91
N GLY A 755 -20.10 12.05 41.54
CA GLY A 755 -19.13 12.90 42.24
C GLY A 755 -18.18 13.64 41.29
N GLY A 756 -18.16 13.32 39.99
CA GLY A 756 -17.27 13.91 38.97
C GLY A 756 -17.44 15.42 38.78
N VAL A 757 -18.68 15.92 38.84
CA VAL A 757 -18.98 17.36 38.68
C VAL A 757 -18.40 18.19 39.82
N MET A 758 -18.37 17.64 41.04
CA MET A 758 -17.78 18.33 42.20
C MET A 758 -16.29 18.63 41.98
N PHE A 759 -15.57 17.74 41.29
CA PHE A 759 -14.15 17.91 40.99
C PHE A 759 -13.86 19.02 39.96
N LEU A 760 -14.81 19.35 39.08
CA LEU A 760 -14.65 20.47 38.14
C LEU A 760 -14.53 21.83 38.85
N PHE A 761 -15.08 21.94 40.07
CA PHE A 761 -15.14 23.21 40.81
C PHE A 761 -14.26 23.23 42.07
N GLU A 762 -13.66 22.09 42.45
CA GLU A 762 -12.92 21.95 43.70
C GLU A 762 -11.54 21.27 43.56
N PRO A 763 -10.56 21.91 42.88
CA PRO A 763 -9.23 21.33 42.63
C PRO A 763 -8.32 21.14 43.87
N GLN A 764 -8.79 21.40 45.09
CA GLN A 764 -7.93 21.38 46.30
C GLN A 764 -8.57 20.82 47.58
N ALA A 765 -9.72 20.14 47.50
CA ALA A 765 -10.27 19.52 48.70
C ALA A 765 -9.43 18.29 49.09
N ARG A 766 -8.39 18.49 49.91
CA ARG A 766 -7.91 17.46 50.84
C ARG A 766 -9.05 17.16 51.82
N THR A 767 -10.01 16.35 51.41
CA THR A 767 -11.02 15.84 52.34
C THR A 767 -10.34 14.88 53.30
N SER A 768 -10.62 15.04 54.59
CA SER A 768 -10.20 14.19 55.71
C SER A 768 -10.74 12.75 55.68
N TYR A 769 -11.13 12.25 54.51
CA TYR A 769 -11.43 10.85 54.26
C TYR A 769 -10.17 10.20 53.67
N SER A 770 -9.70 9.12 54.30
CA SER A 770 -8.36 8.52 54.21
C SER A 770 -7.98 7.85 52.88
N THR A 771 -8.23 8.48 51.73
CA THR A 771 -7.66 8.07 50.44
C THR A 771 -6.95 9.25 49.78
N PRO A 772 -5.63 9.39 49.94
CA PRO A 772 -4.85 10.55 49.50
C PRO A 772 -4.60 10.68 47.98
N GLU A 773 -5.18 9.84 47.13
CA GLU A 773 -4.76 9.70 45.72
C GLU A 773 -5.91 9.94 44.73
N ARG A 774 -6.68 11.02 44.89
CA ARG A 774 -7.60 11.47 43.83
C ARG A 774 -7.17 12.83 43.32
N HIS A 775 -6.60 12.81 42.13
CA HIS A 775 -6.03 13.96 41.45
C HIS A 775 -7.12 14.98 41.11
N PRO A 776 -6.88 16.29 41.30
CA PRO A 776 -7.83 17.29 40.89
C PRO A 776 -7.95 17.28 39.36
N ILE A 777 -9.17 17.17 38.86
CA ILE A 777 -9.44 17.43 37.44
C ILE A 777 -8.89 18.83 37.12
N ALA A 778 -8.03 18.93 36.11
CA ALA A 778 -7.34 20.17 35.78
C ALA A 778 -8.37 21.30 35.53
N PRO A 779 -8.20 22.51 36.11
CA PRO A 779 -9.04 23.69 35.83
C PRO A 779 -9.25 23.94 34.33
N THR A 780 -8.26 23.56 33.53
CA THR A 780 -8.25 23.59 32.06
C THR A 780 -9.40 22.80 31.42
N LEU A 781 -9.82 21.66 31.99
CA LEU A 781 -10.95 20.87 31.46
C LEU A 781 -12.28 21.56 31.74
N ALA A 782 -12.43 22.17 32.91
CA ALA A 782 -13.64 22.94 33.24
C ALA A 782 -13.78 24.15 32.32
N GLU A 783 -12.70 24.90 32.11
CA GLU A 783 -12.67 26.02 31.16
C GLU A 783 -13.01 25.58 29.72
N TRP A 784 -12.46 24.44 29.28
CA TRP A 784 -12.80 23.88 27.97
C TRP A 784 -14.29 23.49 27.87
N LEU A 785 -14.83 22.80 28.88
CA LEU A 785 -16.25 22.41 28.91
C LEU A 785 -17.19 23.63 28.84
N PHE A 786 -16.89 24.69 29.59
CA PHE A 786 -17.68 25.94 29.57
C PHE A 786 -17.51 26.75 28.29
N THR A 787 -16.43 26.54 27.54
CA THR A 787 -16.26 27.19 26.23
C THR A 787 -17.24 26.61 25.20
N TRP A 788 -17.57 25.32 25.31
CA TRP A 788 -18.31 24.61 24.28
C TRP A 788 -19.77 24.32 24.62
N LEU A 789 -20.13 24.30 25.90
CA LEU A 789 -21.48 24.03 26.37
C LEU A 789 -22.23 25.31 26.72
N ASP A 790 -23.51 25.36 26.33
CA ASP A 790 -24.42 26.39 26.80
C ASP A 790 -24.99 26.05 28.19
N ASP A 791 -25.43 27.08 28.91
CA ASP A 791 -25.97 26.94 30.27
C ASP A 791 -27.17 25.98 30.31
N ALA A 792 -27.96 25.88 29.24
CA ALA A 792 -29.14 25.03 29.17
C ALA A 792 -28.78 23.53 29.05
N ALA A 793 -27.74 23.20 28.29
CA ALA A 793 -27.22 21.85 28.13
C ALA A 793 -26.61 21.36 29.45
N ILE A 794 -25.81 22.20 30.12
CA ILE A 794 -25.23 21.90 31.43
C ILE A 794 -26.32 21.60 32.45
N VAL A 795 -27.33 22.47 32.54
CA VAL A 795 -28.45 22.28 33.49
C VAL A 795 -29.25 21.02 33.18
N ARG A 796 -29.53 20.74 31.91
CA ARG A 796 -30.27 19.53 31.49
C ARG A 796 -29.51 18.26 31.85
N THR A 797 -28.21 18.20 31.57
CA THR A 797 -27.38 17.04 31.91
C THR A 797 -27.29 16.82 33.42
N LEU A 798 -27.20 17.90 34.21
CA LEU A 798 -27.25 17.80 35.67
C LEU A 798 -28.62 17.34 36.19
N GLN A 799 -29.72 17.72 35.54
CA GLN A 799 -31.06 17.23 35.86
C GLN A 799 -31.18 15.72 35.62
N GLU A 800 -30.68 15.24 34.48
CA GLU A 800 -30.72 13.83 34.09
C GLU A 800 -29.86 12.93 34.99
N SER A 801 -28.77 13.47 35.56
CA SER A 801 -27.80 12.70 36.36
C SER A 801 -28.24 12.47 37.83
N GLY A 802 -29.38 13.02 38.25
CA GLY A 802 -29.94 12.84 39.59
C GLY A 802 -29.41 13.83 40.64
N PRO A 803 -30.09 13.96 41.80
CA PRO A 803 -29.73 14.90 42.87
C PRO A 803 -28.53 14.42 43.69
N GLY A 804 -27.36 14.31 43.06
CA GLY A 804 -26.08 14.12 43.74
C GLY A 804 -25.43 15.48 43.97
N HIS A 805 -25.42 15.94 45.22
CA HIS A 805 -24.63 17.05 45.80
C HIS A 805 -24.13 18.13 44.83
N LEU A 806 -24.76 19.32 44.87
CA LEU A 806 -24.16 20.53 44.31
C LEU A 806 -22.78 20.80 44.96
N PRO A 807 -21.84 21.42 44.20
CA PRO A 807 -20.51 21.74 44.70
C PRO A 807 -20.57 22.58 45.97
N PHE A 808 -19.81 22.17 47.02
CA PHE A 808 -19.75 22.88 48.31
C PHE A 808 -19.16 24.30 48.23
N LYS A 809 -18.63 24.71 47.07
CA LYS A 809 -18.03 26.03 46.81
C LYS A 809 -18.66 26.71 45.58
N LEU A 810 -19.92 27.10 45.70
CA LEU A 810 -20.66 27.77 44.62
C LEU A 810 -20.02 29.08 44.16
N GLU A 811 -19.15 29.71 44.95
CA GLU A 811 -18.42 30.92 44.55
C GLU A 811 -17.43 30.72 43.38
N ARG A 812 -17.17 29.46 43.00
CA ARG A 812 -16.30 29.10 41.86
C ARG A 812 -17.09 28.73 40.60
N VAL A 813 -18.41 28.58 40.72
CA VAL A 813 -19.27 28.34 39.56
C VAL A 813 -19.48 29.68 38.84
N PRO A 814 -19.37 29.73 37.50
CA PRO A 814 -19.66 30.95 36.75
C PRO A 814 -21.03 31.55 37.15
N PRO A 815 -21.16 32.86 37.43
CA PRO A 815 -22.36 33.44 38.02
C PRO A 815 -23.64 33.20 37.21
N ARG A 816 -23.53 33.17 35.88
CA ARG A 816 -24.64 32.88 34.97
C ARG A 816 -25.15 31.44 35.13
N LEU A 817 -24.24 30.47 35.11
CA LEU A 817 -24.58 29.06 35.34
C LEU A 817 -25.12 28.85 36.76
N LEU A 818 -24.52 29.48 37.76
CA LEU A 818 -24.98 29.43 39.14
C LEU A 818 -26.42 29.95 39.28
N LEU A 819 -26.76 31.03 38.59
CA LEU A 819 -28.12 31.57 38.57
C LEU A 819 -29.12 30.57 37.98
N HIS A 820 -28.77 29.93 36.86
CA HIS A 820 -29.62 28.92 36.24
C HIS A 820 -29.81 27.68 37.14
N LEU A 821 -28.74 27.22 37.79
CA LEU A 821 -28.79 26.12 38.76
C LEU A 821 -29.69 26.48 39.94
N VAL A 822 -29.43 27.61 40.61
CA VAL A 822 -30.23 28.04 41.76
C VAL A 822 -31.69 28.24 41.37
N ARG A 823 -31.99 28.82 40.20
CA ARG A 823 -33.37 28.97 39.69
C ARG A 823 -34.06 27.63 39.54
N HIS A 824 -33.37 26.65 38.96
CA HIS A 824 -33.90 25.30 38.84
C HIS A 824 -34.19 24.66 40.21
N TYR A 825 -33.24 24.71 41.15
CA TYR A 825 -33.42 24.13 42.48
C TYR A 825 -34.54 24.81 43.28
N VAL A 826 -34.64 26.14 43.20
CA VAL A 826 -35.74 26.92 43.80
C VAL A 826 -37.10 26.50 43.23
N GLN A 827 -37.19 26.25 41.92
CA GLN A 827 -38.45 25.91 41.25
C GLN A 827 -38.86 24.45 41.46
N HIS A 828 -37.92 23.52 41.42
CA HIS A 828 -38.24 22.09 41.30
C HIS A 828 -37.88 21.27 42.55
N LYS A 829 -36.91 21.71 43.36
CA LYS A 829 -36.39 20.94 44.50
C LYS A 829 -36.08 21.81 45.72
N PRO A 830 -37.08 22.55 46.26
CA PRO A 830 -36.85 23.53 47.33
C PRO A 830 -36.38 22.91 48.65
N ARG A 831 -36.59 21.61 48.87
CA ARG A 831 -36.05 20.90 50.05
C ARG A 831 -34.56 20.62 49.94
N GLU A 832 -34.02 20.48 48.74
CA GLU A 832 -32.58 20.27 48.55
C GLU A 832 -31.79 21.58 48.74
N LEU A 833 -32.46 22.75 48.70
CA LEU A 833 -31.90 24.02 49.14
C LEU A 833 -31.49 24.00 50.63
N LEU A 834 -32.03 23.07 51.43
CA LEU A 834 -31.62 22.90 52.83
C LEU A 834 -30.14 22.55 52.98
N TYR A 835 -29.56 21.87 52.01
CA TYR A 835 -28.15 21.52 52.02
C TYR A 835 -27.23 22.71 51.66
N PHE A 836 -27.81 23.85 51.27
CA PHE A 836 -27.09 25.10 50.99
C PHE A 836 -26.80 25.95 52.24
N THR A 837 -27.09 25.47 53.45
CA THR A 837 -26.74 26.20 54.69
C THR A 837 -25.23 26.42 54.87
N ASN A 838 -24.40 25.68 54.13
CA ASN A 838 -22.93 25.83 54.09
C ASN A 838 -22.42 26.71 52.92
N LEU A 839 -23.28 27.51 52.28
CA LEU A 839 -22.81 28.42 51.25
C LEU A 839 -21.82 29.45 51.81
N ASN A 840 -20.63 29.50 51.23
CA ASN A 840 -19.69 30.61 51.43
C ASN A 840 -20.15 31.88 50.69
N VAL A 841 -21.43 32.28 50.83
CA VAL A 841 -22.00 33.49 50.19
C VAL A 841 -21.23 34.77 50.54
N HIS A 842 -20.49 34.76 51.65
CA HIS A 842 -19.57 35.84 52.03
C HIS A 842 -18.40 36.02 51.02
N ARG A 843 -18.15 35.05 50.13
CA ARG A 843 -17.15 35.14 49.04
C ARG A 843 -17.75 35.58 47.71
N PHE A 844 -19.08 35.74 47.63
CA PHE A 844 -19.72 36.15 46.40
C PHE A 844 -19.29 37.58 46.04
N LYS A 845 -19.29 37.88 44.75
CA LYS A 845 -18.94 39.18 44.14
C LYS A 845 -20.19 39.85 43.56
N PRO A 846 -20.15 41.14 43.16
CA PRO A 846 -21.33 41.84 42.63
C PRO A 846 -22.04 41.11 41.47
N GLU A 847 -21.31 40.44 40.59
CA GLU A 847 -21.87 39.57 39.53
C GLU A 847 -22.82 38.45 40.02
N HIS A 848 -22.82 38.11 41.32
CA HIS A 848 -23.68 37.08 41.92
C HIS A 848 -24.97 37.64 42.55
N ILE A 849 -25.20 38.96 42.50
CA ILE A 849 -26.41 39.60 43.06
C ILE A 849 -27.71 38.89 42.63
N PRO A 850 -27.93 38.55 41.34
CA PRO A 850 -29.16 37.87 40.93
C PRO A 850 -29.37 36.50 41.59
N VAL A 851 -28.28 35.79 41.88
CA VAL A 851 -28.32 34.49 42.58
C VAL A 851 -28.76 34.70 44.02
N LEU A 852 -28.19 35.71 44.67
CA LEU A 852 -28.49 36.03 46.04
C LEU A 852 -29.94 36.51 46.20
N GLU A 853 -30.43 37.37 45.31
CA GLU A 853 -31.84 37.79 45.26
C GLU A 853 -32.78 36.57 45.25
N LEU A 854 -32.51 35.63 44.35
CA LEU A 854 -33.31 34.42 44.21
C LEU A 854 -33.24 33.52 45.46
N LEU A 855 -32.07 33.42 46.11
CA LEU A 855 -31.93 32.66 47.36
C LEU A 855 -32.68 33.30 48.53
N THR A 856 -32.85 34.63 48.53
CA THR A 856 -33.63 35.33 49.57
C THR A 856 -35.13 35.08 49.51
N GLU A 857 -35.65 34.61 48.36
CA GLU A 857 -37.07 34.33 48.17
C GLU A 857 -37.54 33.02 48.83
N LYS A 858 -36.63 32.17 49.35
CA LYS A 858 -36.97 30.86 49.96
C LYS A 858 -36.26 30.68 51.32
N SER A 859 -37.05 30.35 52.35
CA SER A 859 -36.81 30.70 53.76
C SER A 859 -35.75 29.92 54.57
N MET A 860 -34.78 29.21 53.97
CA MET A 860 -33.75 28.51 54.78
C MET A 860 -32.28 28.73 54.37
N GLY A 861 -32.01 29.32 53.20
CA GLY A 861 -30.71 29.94 52.86
C GLY A 861 -30.74 31.47 52.83
N GLY A 862 -31.94 32.04 53.03
CA GLY A 862 -32.20 33.47 52.82
C GLY A 862 -31.38 34.39 53.71
N VAL A 863 -31.15 34.04 54.98
CA VAL A 863 -30.38 34.87 55.92
C VAL A 863 -28.95 35.13 55.45
N ALA A 864 -28.21 34.08 55.07
CA ALA A 864 -26.83 34.22 54.60
C ALA A 864 -26.78 34.95 53.25
N ALA A 865 -27.67 34.62 52.32
CA ALA A 865 -27.76 35.29 51.03
C ALA A 865 -28.12 36.77 51.17
N TYR A 866 -29.03 37.10 52.09
CA TYR A 866 -29.44 38.45 52.42
C TYR A 866 -28.29 39.25 53.04
N ASN A 867 -27.50 38.64 53.95
CA ASN A 867 -26.27 39.25 54.47
C ASN A 867 -25.26 39.56 53.35
N ALA A 868 -25.11 38.64 52.38
CA ALA A 868 -24.25 38.87 51.24
C ALA A 868 -24.80 39.97 50.30
N LEU A 869 -26.12 40.07 50.11
CA LEU A 869 -26.75 41.18 49.38
C LEU A 869 -26.49 42.50 50.07
N TRP A 870 -26.64 42.59 51.39
CA TRP A 870 -26.34 43.82 52.12
C TRP A 870 -24.89 44.28 51.94
N ARG A 871 -23.95 43.34 51.82
CA ARG A 871 -22.54 43.64 51.54
C ARG A 871 -22.32 44.14 50.12
N LEU A 872 -22.96 43.51 49.14
CA LEU A 872 -22.65 43.66 47.71
C LEU A 872 -23.56 44.65 46.99
N ALA A 873 -24.81 44.79 47.44
CA ALA A 873 -25.89 45.59 46.87
C ALA A 873 -26.92 45.97 47.94
N PRO A 874 -26.57 46.90 48.86
CA PRO A 874 -27.44 47.29 49.97
C PRO A 874 -28.80 47.82 49.51
N GLU A 875 -28.87 48.54 48.39
CA GLU A 875 -30.12 49.04 47.80
C GLU A 875 -31.09 47.89 47.45
N VAL A 876 -30.57 46.81 46.85
CA VAL A 876 -31.34 45.62 46.47
C VAL A 876 -31.77 44.84 47.71
N ALA A 877 -30.85 44.65 48.66
CA ALA A 877 -31.13 44.00 49.93
C ALA A 877 -32.25 44.72 50.69
N PHE A 878 -32.16 46.05 50.68
CA PHE A 878 -33.15 46.92 51.29
C PHE A 878 -34.49 46.86 50.56
N GLN A 879 -34.54 46.89 49.22
CA GLN A 879 -35.80 46.72 48.49
C GLN A 879 -36.48 45.38 48.83
N LYS A 880 -35.69 44.30 48.92
CA LYS A 880 -36.18 42.96 49.31
C LYS A 880 -36.64 42.89 50.78
N ALA A 881 -36.14 43.75 51.67
CA ALA A 881 -36.56 43.87 53.07
C ALA A 881 -38.07 44.07 53.24
N PHE A 882 -38.68 44.75 52.27
CA PHE A 882 -40.06 45.20 52.32
C PHE A 882 -41.06 44.21 51.76
N ASP A 883 -40.58 43.22 51.03
CA ASP A 883 -41.39 42.09 50.58
C ASP A 883 -41.76 41.24 51.80
N ALA A 884 -42.92 40.57 51.78
CA ALA A 884 -43.42 39.76 52.91
C ALA A 884 -42.38 38.72 53.41
N GLN A 885 -41.54 38.23 52.50
CA GLN A 885 -40.43 37.32 52.79
C GLN A 885 -39.24 38.02 53.49
N GLY A 886 -38.91 39.24 53.09
CA GLY A 886 -37.85 40.04 53.71
C GLY A 886 -38.20 40.50 55.12
N GLN A 887 -39.48 40.83 55.36
CA GLN A 887 -39.98 41.12 56.70
C GLN A 887 -39.86 39.91 57.62
N TYR A 888 -40.17 38.71 57.14
CA TYR A 888 -39.98 37.45 57.88
C TYR A 888 -38.50 37.20 58.19
N LEU A 889 -37.62 37.32 57.20
CA LEU A 889 -36.17 37.15 57.40
C LEU A 889 -35.65 38.14 58.45
N LEU A 890 -36.05 39.41 58.34
CA LEU A 890 -35.68 40.45 59.28
C LEU A 890 -36.24 40.24 60.70
N LEU A 891 -37.46 39.70 60.83
CA LEU A 891 -38.03 39.26 62.10
C LEU A 891 -37.20 38.11 62.69
N GLU A 892 -36.85 37.11 61.88
CA GLU A 892 -35.98 36.00 62.27
C GLU A 892 -34.59 36.49 62.70
N PHE A 893 -34.05 37.53 62.05
CA PHE A 893 -32.83 38.25 62.45
C PHE A 893 -33.02 38.98 63.79
N SER A 894 -34.14 39.68 64.00
CA SER A 894 -34.37 40.48 65.20
C SER A 894 -34.47 39.66 66.49
N LEU A 895 -34.85 38.38 66.37
CA LEU A 895 -35.02 37.43 67.47
C LEU A 895 -33.71 36.75 67.92
N ARG A 896 -32.61 36.89 67.19
CA ARG A 896 -31.30 36.32 67.57
C ARG A 896 -30.42 37.40 68.21
N ASP A 897 -30.27 37.34 69.54
CA ASP A 897 -29.53 38.36 70.33
C ASP A 897 -28.01 38.45 70.04
N ASP A 898 -27.42 37.45 69.37
CA ASP A 898 -25.97 37.35 69.10
C ASP A 898 -25.44 38.25 67.98
N LEU A 899 -26.28 39.10 67.36
CA LEU A 899 -25.94 39.84 66.14
C LEU A 899 -25.16 41.15 66.34
N SER A 900 -24.89 41.59 67.57
CA SER A 900 -24.02 42.76 67.80
C SER A 900 -22.58 42.58 67.29
N ASN A 901 -22.17 41.33 67.00
CA ASN A 901 -20.84 40.99 66.50
C ASN A 901 -20.78 40.76 64.97
N VAL A 902 -21.91 40.81 64.25
CA VAL A 902 -21.95 40.38 62.83
C VAL A 902 -22.03 41.55 61.86
N PHE A 903 -22.64 42.69 62.22
CA PHE A 903 -22.66 43.88 61.36
C PHE A 903 -21.47 44.79 61.70
N PRO A 904 -20.53 45.02 60.76
CA PRO A 904 -19.46 45.97 61.01
C PRO A 904 -20.04 47.40 61.09
N ARG A 905 -19.48 48.23 61.97
CA ARG A 905 -20.10 49.50 62.40
C ARG A 905 -20.39 50.48 61.25
N ASP A 906 -19.63 50.39 60.17
CA ASP A 906 -19.78 51.16 58.94
C ASP A 906 -21.07 50.85 58.17
N TRP A 907 -21.73 49.73 58.45
CA TRP A 907 -22.99 49.35 57.80
C TRP A 907 -24.21 50.09 58.34
N TYR A 908 -24.22 50.45 59.63
CA TYR A 908 -25.32 51.24 60.19
C TYR A 908 -25.47 52.58 59.47
N GLY A 909 -24.35 53.18 59.03
CA GLY A 909 -24.37 54.38 58.19
C GLY A 909 -25.09 54.16 56.86
N ARG A 910 -24.76 53.08 56.15
CA ARG A 910 -25.38 52.76 54.86
C ARG A 910 -26.86 52.41 54.98
N ILE A 911 -27.26 51.73 56.05
CA ILE A 911 -28.67 51.45 56.33
C ILE A 911 -29.43 52.76 56.58
N LEU A 912 -28.84 53.70 57.31
CA LEU A 912 -29.43 55.03 57.55
C LEU A 912 -29.49 55.87 56.28
N ASP A 913 -28.44 55.86 55.45
CA ASP A 913 -28.42 56.54 54.15
C ASP A 913 -29.53 56.01 53.22
N ALA A 914 -29.73 54.69 53.18
CA ALA A 914 -30.81 54.05 52.40
C ALA A 914 -32.21 54.33 52.98
N LEU A 915 -32.37 54.39 54.30
CA LEU A 915 -33.62 54.79 54.93
C LEU A 915 -33.98 56.26 54.63
N GLU A 916 -32.97 57.14 54.57
CA GLU A 916 -33.14 58.55 54.21
C GLU A 916 -33.55 58.75 52.75
N SER A 917 -33.09 57.88 51.83
CA SER A 917 -33.41 57.96 50.39
C SER A 917 -34.74 57.30 50.00
N CYS A 918 -35.34 56.50 50.89
CA CYS A 918 -36.54 55.71 50.58
C CYS A 918 -37.87 56.43 50.92
N PRO A 919 -38.93 56.30 50.10
CA PRO A 919 -40.26 56.79 50.42
C PRO A 919 -40.75 56.25 51.78
N ARG A 920 -41.24 57.16 52.62
CA ARG A 920 -41.55 56.88 54.03
C ARG A 920 -42.67 55.87 54.21
N GLU A 921 -43.55 55.73 53.21
CA GLU A 921 -44.65 54.76 53.28
C GLU A 921 -44.14 53.34 53.41
N GLN A 922 -42.92 53.08 52.91
CA GLN A 922 -42.37 51.75 52.84
C GLN A 922 -41.70 51.32 54.14
N TRP A 923 -41.24 52.25 55.00
CA TRP A 923 -40.43 51.93 56.20
C TRP A 923 -41.05 50.83 57.09
N PRO A 924 -40.28 49.82 57.57
CA PRO A 924 -40.82 48.77 58.42
C PRO A 924 -41.05 49.34 59.82
N ILE A 925 -42.24 49.12 60.37
CA ILE A 925 -42.68 49.75 61.64
C ILE A 925 -41.68 49.52 62.80
N TRP A 926 -41.06 48.34 62.86
CA TRP A 926 -40.13 47.96 63.92
C TRP A 926 -38.66 48.38 63.68
N SER A 927 -38.32 48.86 62.48
CA SER A 927 -36.91 49.07 62.06
C SER A 927 -36.19 50.16 62.84
N LEU A 928 -36.89 51.25 63.19
CA LEU A 928 -36.29 52.42 63.83
C LEU A 928 -36.05 52.19 65.32
N ASP A 929 -36.97 51.51 66.00
CA ASP A 929 -36.79 51.09 67.40
C ASP A 929 -35.68 50.05 67.53
N TRP A 930 -35.63 49.10 66.59
CA TRP A 930 -34.55 48.14 66.53
C TRP A 930 -33.19 48.81 66.26
N LEU A 931 -33.07 49.69 65.25
CA LEU A 931 -31.86 50.46 64.96
C LEU A 931 -31.43 51.33 66.14
N ALA A 932 -32.36 52.08 66.74
CA ALA A 932 -32.07 52.93 67.89
C ALA A 932 -31.62 52.12 69.11
N SER A 933 -32.19 50.92 69.33
CA SER A 933 -31.83 50.05 70.45
C SER A 933 -30.45 49.39 70.30
N ARG A 934 -29.94 49.26 69.06
CA ARG A 934 -28.70 48.55 68.74
C ARG A 934 -27.49 49.49 68.51
N ILE A 935 -27.69 50.72 68.06
CA ILE A 935 -26.61 51.73 67.97
C ILE A 935 -26.32 52.29 69.39
N ARG A 936 -25.71 51.49 70.28
CA ARG A 936 -25.46 51.88 71.69
C ARG A 936 -24.13 52.62 71.93
N ALA A 937 -23.52 53.23 70.92
CA ALA A 937 -22.30 54.01 71.08
C ALA A 937 -22.51 55.45 70.58
N GLY A 938 -22.31 56.44 71.45
CA GLY A 938 -22.46 57.86 71.12
C GLY A 938 -21.68 58.26 69.87
N GLY A 939 -22.31 59.08 69.03
CA GLY A 939 -21.75 59.54 67.75
C GLY A 939 -22.85 59.91 66.74
N ALA A 940 -22.45 60.52 65.61
CA ALA A 940 -23.36 61.09 64.61
C ALA A 940 -24.41 60.12 64.03
N LEU A 941 -24.14 58.80 64.02
CA LEU A 941 -25.08 57.78 63.55
C LEU A 941 -26.27 57.57 64.50
N VAL A 942 -26.04 57.69 65.81
CA VAL A 942 -27.13 57.64 66.82
C VAL A 942 -28.04 58.84 66.63
N GLU A 943 -27.47 60.02 66.45
CA GLU A 943 -28.25 61.23 66.23
C GLU A 943 -29.05 61.17 64.94
N ARG A 944 -28.47 60.66 63.84
CA ARG A 944 -29.21 60.40 62.59
C ARG A 944 -30.34 59.40 62.78
N ALA A 945 -30.09 58.27 63.45
CA ALA A 945 -31.11 57.26 63.73
C ALA A 945 -32.25 57.82 64.62
N TYR A 946 -31.93 58.56 65.68
CA TYR A 946 -32.92 59.21 66.53
C TYR A 946 -33.63 60.37 65.84
N ALA A 947 -33.00 61.08 64.92
CA ALA A 947 -33.64 62.11 64.10
C ALA A 947 -34.66 61.47 63.15
N LEU A 948 -34.29 60.38 62.47
CA LEU A 948 -35.19 59.58 61.64
C LEU A 948 -36.34 58.97 62.47
N HIS A 949 -36.05 58.42 63.65
CA HIS A 949 -37.05 57.89 64.56
C HIS A 949 -38.03 58.95 65.06
N ARG A 950 -37.53 60.10 65.56
CA ARG A 950 -38.38 61.23 66.00
C ARG A 950 -39.23 61.78 64.85
N ARG A 951 -38.67 61.87 63.65
CA ARG A 951 -39.41 62.28 62.45
C ARG A 951 -40.53 61.30 62.13
N GLY A 952 -40.26 59.99 62.15
CA GLY A 952 -41.26 58.95 61.96
C GLY A 952 -42.39 58.98 63.00
N LYS A 953 -42.05 59.24 64.27
CA LYS A 953 -43.02 59.34 65.38
C LYS A 953 -43.90 60.60 65.30
N ALA A 954 -43.31 61.74 64.95
CA ALA A 954 -44.03 63.01 64.81
C ALA A 954 -45.07 62.97 63.67
N GLU A 955 -44.88 62.10 62.69
CA GLU A 955 -45.74 61.95 61.52
C GLU A 955 -46.81 60.83 61.70
N GLY A 956 -47.00 60.34 62.92
CA GLY A 956 -48.20 59.57 63.29
C GLY A 956 -48.14 58.05 63.08
N ARG A 957 -46.96 57.46 62.89
CA ARG A 957 -46.81 55.99 62.96
C ARG A 957 -46.64 55.55 64.42
N PRO A 958 -47.44 54.59 64.93
CA PRO A 958 -47.23 54.03 66.27
C PRO A 958 -45.85 53.36 66.32
N GLY A 959 -45.12 53.65 67.40
CA GLY A 959 -43.76 53.12 67.65
C GLY A 959 -43.74 51.62 67.81
#